data_AF-I0AHU0-F1
#
_entry.id   AF-I0AHU0-F1
#
_cell.length_a   1.000
_cell.length_b   1.000
_cell.length_c   1.000
_cell.angle_alpha   90.00
_cell.angle_beta   90.00
_cell.angle_gamma   90.00
#
_symmetry.space_group_name_H-M   'P 1'
#
loop_
_entity.id
_entity.type
_entity.pdbx_description
1 polymer ?
#
loop_
_entity_poly.entity_id
_entity_poly.type
_entity_poly.pdbx_seq_one_letter_code
_entity_poly.pdbx_strand_id
1 'polypeptide(L)'
;MKEYRFRIIIILAAIALSIYLLYPTFLDYQNSKHIQSVVEQKKQEILKQNPQISKSDLEELLTIVEDSIKQSDPSIVENRLKRLKLGLDLQGGMRVVLEVNTAKLLEKLANNPDQVFNSTLAEAKKEAETSEESVVEILARKLQQKGIRLSRYFGNIRQDDAEIIAQLKKDSEDAVTRAMEIIRNRVDQYGVSEPSIQRQGSRRIIVELPGIAKEEEAKQLLQGTALLEFRLVKDPDFTYQIMERIDKALAKVLAAGNDSLLAELSDTTKKADTTAAADTTQKQLTEEEFKQQHPFFSVALLDPQGRSADAFVKEDDRNKILRWLSLPEVKKEIPDNVEFVFSAKPVSTTQDGKKVYFMYLVNRQPELTGGVVTNAVATLDPNSSAPIVNMEMNSEGAVEWARITGANIGKRIAIMLDGKVFSAPVVRGKIPGGRSQIEGMENLDEAKLLEIVLKAGALPAPVDVIEERIVGPSLGEDSVQGGLNSALFGYLAVAIFMIIYYRQSGSIAAGVLILTILFILSVLAGFKATLTLPGIAGIVLTIGMAVDANVLIFERMREELATGKTLKASIDSGFSKAMSAIIDSNITTFFTGIILYQFGTGPVQGFALTLMIGIASTLFSALVISRLIFDYLASKGAKISIG
;
A
#
# COMPACT_ATOMS: atom_id res chain seq x y z
N MET A 1 31.41 -33.62 17.63
CA MET A 1 30.15 -32.86 17.87
C MET A 1 30.35 -31.36 18.05
N LYS A 2 31.37 -30.85 18.77
CA LYS A 2 31.57 -29.38 18.93
C LYS A 2 31.76 -28.63 17.60
N GLU A 3 32.48 -29.19 16.63
CA GLU A 3 32.72 -28.56 15.31
C GLU A 3 31.44 -28.37 14.46
N TYR A 4 30.43 -29.23 14.62
CA TYR A 4 29.20 -29.17 13.82
C TYR A 4 28.11 -28.29 14.45
N ARG A 5 28.21 -27.98 15.74
CA ARG A 5 27.17 -27.25 16.50
C ARG A 5 26.86 -25.89 15.88
N PHE A 6 27.88 -25.13 15.51
CA PHE A 6 27.70 -23.80 14.94
C PHE A 6 26.93 -23.84 13.61
N ARG A 7 27.32 -24.74 12.68
CA ARG A 7 26.63 -24.91 11.40
C ARG A 7 25.20 -25.42 11.57
N ILE A 8 24.97 -26.38 12.48
CA ILE A 8 23.62 -26.88 12.80
C ILE A 8 22.73 -25.75 13.33
N ILE A 9 23.25 -24.93 14.26
CA ILE A 9 22.50 -23.78 14.81
C ILE A 9 22.14 -22.79 13.72
N ILE A 10 23.08 -22.46 12.81
CA ILE A 10 22.81 -21.54 11.69
C ILE A 10 21.70 -22.07 10.78
N ILE A 11 21.74 -23.37 10.43
CA ILE A 11 20.75 -23.96 9.53
C ILE A 11 19.38 -24.03 10.21
N LEU A 12 19.31 -24.44 11.47
CA LEU A 12 18.05 -24.46 12.22
C LEU A 12 17.49 -23.05 12.40
N ALA A 13 18.33 -22.06 12.65
CA ALA A 13 17.92 -20.66 12.73
C ALA A 13 17.39 -20.15 11.38
N ALA A 14 18.04 -20.50 10.27
CA ALA A 14 17.58 -20.14 8.93
C ALA A 14 16.22 -20.78 8.61
N ILE A 15 16.04 -22.09 8.90
CA ILE A 15 14.77 -22.78 8.69
C ILE A 15 13.67 -22.19 9.58
N ALA A 16 13.95 -21.94 10.87
CA ALA A 16 12.99 -21.37 11.80
C ALA A 16 12.58 -19.95 11.37
N LEU A 17 13.54 -19.11 10.96
CA LEU A 17 13.27 -17.79 10.41
C LEU A 17 12.41 -17.88 9.15
N SER A 18 12.68 -18.85 8.28
CA SER A 18 11.90 -19.00 7.05
C SER A 18 10.48 -19.47 7.28
N ILE A 19 10.27 -20.37 8.22
CA ILE A 19 8.92 -20.75 8.65
C ILE A 19 8.21 -19.54 9.26
N TYR A 20 8.87 -18.78 10.13
CA TYR A 20 8.30 -17.58 10.74
C TYR A 20 7.87 -16.53 9.69
N LEU A 21 8.72 -16.27 8.69
CA LEU A 21 8.42 -15.30 7.63
C LEU A 21 7.31 -15.76 6.68
N LEU A 22 7.16 -17.07 6.46
CA LEU A 22 6.11 -17.62 5.60
C LEU A 22 4.80 -17.93 6.34
N TYR A 23 4.82 -18.02 7.66
CA TYR A 23 3.66 -18.38 8.46
C TYR A 23 2.43 -17.48 8.21
N PRO A 24 2.55 -16.13 8.09
CA PRO A 24 1.41 -15.28 7.74
C PRO A 24 0.81 -15.61 6.37
N THR A 25 1.64 -16.01 5.40
CA THR A 25 1.19 -16.42 4.06
C THR A 25 0.36 -17.69 4.13
N PHE A 26 0.76 -18.63 4.97
CA PHE A 26 -0.01 -19.86 5.18
C PHE A 26 -1.35 -19.61 5.86
N LEU A 27 -1.38 -18.75 6.89
CA LEU A 27 -2.62 -18.35 7.55
C LEU A 27 -3.56 -17.60 6.60
N ASP A 28 -3.04 -16.65 5.82
CA ASP A 28 -3.83 -15.93 4.84
C ASP A 28 -4.42 -16.85 3.76
N TYR A 29 -3.68 -17.87 3.31
CA TYR A 29 -4.20 -18.89 2.41
C TYR A 29 -5.36 -19.68 3.04
N GLN A 30 -5.23 -20.09 4.29
CA GLN A 30 -6.32 -20.77 5.01
C GLN A 30 -7.53 -19.87 5.20
N ASN A 31 -7.30 -18.62 5.62
CA ASN A 31 -8.34 -17.62 5.83
C ASN A 31 -9.10 -17.33 4.53
N SER A 32 -8.38 -17.13 3.43
CA SER A 32 -8.98 -16.89 2.11
C SER A 32 -9.82 -18.07 1.65
N LYS A 33 -9.35 -19.31 1.85
CA LYS A 33 -10.10 -20.52 1.52
C LYS A 33 -11.37 -20.67 2.38
N HIS A 34 -11.27 -20.35 3.67
CA HIS A 34 -12.41 -20.34 4.59
C HIS A 34 -13.44 -19.30 4.15
N ILE A 35 -13.01 -18.05 3.93
CA ILE A 35 -13.85 -16.95 3.45
C ILE A 35 -14.57 -17.34 2.15
N GLN A 36 -13.83 -17.80 1.14
CA GLN A 36 -14.43 -18.22 -0.14
C GLN A 36 -15.48 -19.33 0.04
N SER A 37 -15.22 -20.30 0.92
CA SER A 37 -16.18 -21.38 1.17
C SER A 37 -17.47 -20.88 1.83
N VAL A 38 -17.36 -19.94 2.79
CA VAL A 38 -18.52 -19.34 3.47
C VAL A 38 -19.29 -18.45 2.52
N VAL A 39 -18.60 -17.62 1.74
CA VAL A 39 -19.21 -16.74 0.72
C VAL A 39 -19.95 -17.57 -0.33
N GLU A 40 -19.36 -18.67 -0.83
CA GLU A 40 -20.03 -19.51 -1.84
C GLU A 40 -21.23 -20.28 -1.25
N GLN A 41 -21.15 -20.72 0.01
CA GLN A 41 -22.33 -21.28 0.72
C GLN A 41 -23.44 -20.24 0.82
N LYS A 42 -23.10 -19.01 1.23
CA LYS A 42 -24.07 -17.92 1.37
C LYS A 42 -24.70 -17.51 0.04
N LYS A 43 -23.91 -17.46 -1.03
CA LYS A 43 -24.39 -17.26 -2.39
C LYS A 43 -25.42 -18.30 -2.79
N GLN A 44 -25.19 -19.58 -2.49
CA GLN A 44 -26.17 -20.63 -2.78
C GLN A 44 -27.45 -20.49 -1.94
N GLU A 45 -27.35 -20.04 -0.69
CA GLU A 45 -28.52 -19.73 0.14
C GLU A 45 -29.33 -18.56 -0.42
N ILE A 46 -28.67 -17.46 -0.76
CA ILE A 46 -29.31 -16.25 -1.32
C ILE A 46 -30.02 -16.57 -2.64
N LEU A 47 -29.37 -17.30 -3.54
CA LEU A 47 -29.96 -17.70 -4.82
C LEU A 47 -31.16 -18.64 -4.65
N LYS A 48 -31.19 -19.46 -3.60
CA LYS A 48 -32.35 -20.31 -3.27
C LYS A 48 -33.52 -19.51 -2.71
N GLN A 49 -33.24 -18.48 -1.90
CA GLN A 49 -34.26 -17.65 -1.27
C GLN A 49 -34.82 -16.58 -2.21
N ASN A 50 -34.00 -16.04 -3.12
CA ASN A 50 -34.40 -14.99 -4.05
C ASN A 50 -33.86 -15.23 -5.47
N PRO A 51 -34.54 -16.05 -6.30
CA PRO A 51 -34.06 -16.46 -7.62
C PRO A 51 -33.98 -15.34 -8.68
N GLN A 52 -34.60 -14.18 -8.41
CA GLN A 52 -34.68 -13.04 -9.35
C GLN A 52 -33.78 -11.85 -8.93
N ILE A 53 -32.86 -12.05 -7.98
CA ILE A 53 -31.94 -11.01 -7.53
C ILE A 53 -31.05 -10.51 -8.68
N SER A 54 -30.83 -9.19 -8.77
CA SER A 54 -29.90 -8.61 -9.73
C SER A 54 -28.47 -9.08 -9.45
N LYS A 55 -27.65 -9.22 -10.50
CA LYS A 55 -26.22 -9.58 -10.34
C LYS A 55 -25.47 -8.57 -9.47
N SER A 56 -25.78 -7.28 -9.63
CA SER A 56 -25.21 -6.19 -8.82
C SER A 56 -25.54 -6.36 -7.35
N ASP A 57 -26.82 -6.60 -7.02
CA ASP A 57 -27.28 -6.70 -5.64
C ASP A 57 -26.74 -7.97 -4.98
N LEU A 58 -26.59 -9.06 -5.74
CA LEU A 58 -25.97 -10.29 -5.26
C LEU A 58 -24.48 -10.10 -4.96
N GLU A 59 -23.72 -9.46 -5.85
CA GLU A 59 -22.31 -9.14 -5.61
C GLU A 59 -22.14 -8.22 -4.39
N GLU A 60 -23.01 -7.22 -4.23
CA GLU A 60 -23.01 -6.34 -3.06
C GLU A 60 -23.24 -7.12 -1.75
N LEU A 61 -24.22 -8.03 -1.71
CA LEU A 61 -24.47 -8.90 -0.55
C LEU A 61 -23.30 -9.84 -0.24
N LEU A 62 -22.66 -10.41 -1.27
CA LEU A 62 -21.50 -11.29 -1.05
C LEU A 62 -20.29 -10.52 -0.55
N THR A 63 -20.10 -9.28 -1.03
CA THR A 63 -19.04 -8.39 -0.53
C THR A 63 -19.27 -8.06 0.95
N ILE A 64 -20.52 -7.88 1.37
CA ILE A 64 -20.88 -7.66 2.78
C ILE A 64 -20.53 -8.85 3.66
N VAL A 65 -20.84 -10.07 3.21
CA VAL A 65 -20.49 -11.31 3.94
C VAL A 65 -18.98 -11.42 4.08
N GLU A 66 -18.26 -11.17 3.00
CA GLU A 66 -16.80 -11.21 2.99
C GLU A 66 -16.18 -10.17 3.94
N ASP A 67 -16.68 -8.93 3.90
CA ASP A 67 -16.22 -7.85 4.79
C ASP A 67 -16.57 -8.12 6.25
N SER A 68 -17.74 -8.69 6.54
CA SER A 68 -18.13 -9.09 7.90
C SER A 68 -17.16 -10.13 8.47
N ILE A 69 -16.78 -11.14 7.69
CA ILE A 69 -15.79 -12.14 8.12
C ILE A 69 -14.43 -11.47 8.37
N LYS A 70 -13.97 -10.59 7.47
CA LYS A 70 -12.70 -9.87 7.65
C LYS A 70 -12.70 -8.94 8.87
N GLN A 71 -13.84 -8.34 9.20
CA GLN A 71 -14.00 -7.48 10.37
C GLN A 71 -14.05 -8.27 11.68
N SER A 72 -14.66 -9.46 11.67
CA SER A 72 -14.80 -10.31 12.85
C SER A 72 -13.45 -10.79 13.41
N ASP A 73 -12.44 -10.95 12.54
CA ASP A 73 -11.10 -11.38 12.93
C ASP A 73 -10.01 -10.45 12.35
N PRO A 74 -9.51 -9.49 13.16
CA PRO A 74 -8.44 -8.58 12.76
C PRO A 74 -7.15 -9.28 12.28
N SER A 75 -6.92 -10.54 12.71
CA SER A 75 -5.75 -11.29 12.28
C SER A 75 -5.80 -11.64 10.78
N ILE A 76 -7.00 -11.69 10.17
CA ILE A 76 -7.16 -11.93 8.74
C ILE A 76 -6.48 -10.80 7.95
N VAL A 77 -6.77 -9.55 8.30
CA VAL A 77 -6.20 -8.37 7.63
C VAL A 77 -4.70 -8.26 7.92
N GLU A 78 -4.28 -8.51 9.17
CA GLU A 78 -2.87 -8.46 9.53
C GLU A 78 -2.02 -9.52 8.79
N ASN A 79 -2.50 -10.76 8.72
CA ASN A 79 -1.85 -11.84 7.98
C ASN A 79 -1.77 -11.51 6.49
N ARG A 80 -2.84 -10.93 5.93
CA ARG A 80 -2.90 -10.46 4.55
C ARG A 80 -1.87 -9.39 4.23
N LEU A 81 -1.59 -8.47 5.16
CA LEU A 81 -0.54 -7.44 4.99
C LEU A 81 0.89 -7.99 5.14
N LYS A 82 1.06 -9.09 5.87
CA LYS A 82 2.36 -9.73 6.13
C LYS A 82 2.69 -10.89 5.18
N ARG A 83 1.74 -11.34 4.37
CA ARG A 83 1.95 -12.45 3.43
C ARG A 83 2.93 -12.09 2.31
N LEU A 84 3.37 -13.11 1.59
CA LEU A 84 4.03 -12.96 0.30
C LEU A 84 3.13 -12.22 -0.69
N LYS A 85 3.53 -11.02 -1.10
CA LYS A 85 2.78 -10.22 -2.07
C LYS A 85 2.83 -10.89 -3.43
N LEU A 86 1.69 -11.00 -4.10
CA LEU A 86 1.61 -11.50 -5.47
C LEU A 86 1.55 -10.31 -6.43
N GLY A 87 2.16 -10.46 -7.60
CA GLY A 87 2.15 -9.44 -8.64
C GLY A 87 0.84 -9.39 -9.39
N LEU A 88 0.64 -8.30 -10.13
CA LEU A 88 -0.55 -8.11 -10.95
C LEU A 88 -0.77 -9.26 -11.95
N ASP A 89 0.32 -9.80 -12.50
CA ASP A 89 0.27 -10.95 -13.42
C ASP A 89 -0.32 -12.22 -12.78
N LEU A 90 -0.34 -12.31 -11.44
CA LEU A 90 -0.84 -13.45 -10.69
C LEU A 90 -2.20 -13.17 -10.03
N GLN A 91 -2.48 -11.92 -9.64
CA GLN A 91 -3.73 -11.53 -8.99
C GLN A 91 -4.81 -11.03 -9.97
N GLY A 92 -4.39 -10.59 -11.17
CA GLY A 92 -5.21 -9.79 -12.06
C GLY A 92 -5.39 -8.35 -11.55
N GLY A 93 -5.75 -7.46 -12.47
CA GLY A 93 -6.03 -6.03 -12.21
C GLY A 93 -5.39 -5.13 -13.27
N MET A 94 -5.16 -3.87 -12.87
CA MET A 94 -4.71 -2.81 -13.77
C MET A 94 -3.37 -2.20 -13.31
N ARG A 95 -2.42 -2.06 -14.23
CA ARG A 95 -1.18 -1.29 -14.07
C ARG A 95 -1.26 -0.06 -14.95
N VAL A 96 -1.13 1.10 -14.33
CA VAL A 96 -1.14 2.39 -15.01
C VAL A 96 0.15 3.12 -14.69
N VAL A 97 0.85 3.59 -15.72
CA VAL A 97 1.98 4.50 -15.56
C VAL A 97 1.48 5.91 -15.87
N LEU A 98 1.40 6.71 -14.83
CA LEU A 98 0.99 8.11 -14.88
C LEU A 98 2.23 9.00 -14.95
N GLU A 99 2.18 10.06 -15.74
CA GLU A 99 3.21 11.09 -15.78
C GLU A 99 2.61 12.40 -15.30
N VAL A 100 3.24 13.02 -14.30
CA VAL A 100 2.84 14.35 -13.87
C VAL A 100 3.26 15.34 -14.94
N ASN A 101 2.31 16.12 -15.45
CA ASN A 101 2.58 17.06 -16.53
C ASN A 101 3.35 18.29 -16.00
N THR A 102 4.66 18.12 -15.87
CA THR A 102 5.58 19.15 -15.37
C THR A 102 5.66 20.35 -16.32
N ALA A 103 5.44 20.15 -17.62
CA ALA A 103 5.39 21.25 -18.57
C ALA A 103 4.23 22.21 -18.24
N LYS A 104 3.03 21.67 -18.01
CA LYS A 104 1.86 22.47 -17.62
C LYS A 104 2.02 23.08 -16.23
N LEU A 105 2.75 22.44 -15.33
CA LEU A 105 3.15 23.04 -14.05
C LEU A 105 4.04 24.28 -14.28
N LEU A 106 5.09 24.15 -15.09
CA LEU A 106 6.00 25.26 -15.40
C LEU A 106 5.31 26.41 -16.13
N GLU A 107 4.36 26.11 -17.02
CA GLU A 107 3.51 27.12 -17.65
C GLU A 107 2.73 27.95 -16.62
N LYS A 108 2.15 27.29 -15.61
CA LYS A 108 1.40 27.97 -14.54
C LYS A 108 2.29 28.72 -13.55
N LEU A 109 3.52 28.26 -13.33
CA LEU A 109 4.49 28.93 -12.46
C LEU A 109 5.18 30.12 -13.14
N ALA A 110 5.11 30.22 -14.48
CA ALA A 110 5.77 31.28 -15.22
C ALA A 110 5.06 32.63 -15.06
N ASN A 111 5.84 33.67 -14.76
CA ASN A 111 5.41 35.06 -14.75
C ASN A 111 5.32 35.58 -16.19
N ASN A 112 4.12 35.95 -16.64
CA ASN A 112 3.86 36.51 -17.99
C ASN A 112 4.50 35.71 -19.14
N PRO A 113 4.11 34.43 -19.34
CA PRO A 113 4.68 33.59 -20.40
C PRO A 113 4.40 34.19 -21.78
N ASP A 114 5.45 34.30 -22.60
CA ASP A 114 5.37 34.78 -23.98
C ASP A 114 5.46 33.63 -24.99
N GLN A 115 5.31 33.95 -26.29
CA GLN A 115 5.39 32.94 -27.36
C GLN A 115 6.76 32.22 -27.39
N VAL A 116 7.83 32.91 -27.00
CA VAL A 116 9.19 32.34 -26.92
C VAL A 116 9.28 31.31 -25.79
N PHE A 117 8.73 31.62 -24.62
CA PHE A 117 8.62 30.67 -23.52
C PHE A 117 7.80 29.44 -23.92
N ASN A 118 6.59 29.62 -24.44
CA ASN A 118 5.68 28.52 -24.76
C ASN A 118 6.26 27.59 -25.84
N SER A 119 6.91 28.15 -26.87
CA SER A 119 7.61 27.34 -27.88
C SER A 119 8.80 26.57 -27.31
N THR A 120 9.61 27.21 -26.45
CA THR A 120 10.76 26.56 -25.82
C THR A 120 10.34 25.48 -24.83
N LEU A 121 9.24 25.69 -24.11
CA LEU A 121 8.64 24.70 -23.21
C LEU A 121 8.09 23.50 -23.98
N ALA A 122 7.45 23.72 -25.14
CA ALA A 122 6.98 22.64 -26.00
C ALA A 122 8.15 21.81 -26.57
N GLU A 123 9.23 22.47 -26.99
CA GLU A 123 10.48 21.79 -27.40
C GLU A 123 11.08 20.98 -26.23
N ALA A 124 11.10 21.56 -25.03
CA ALA A 124 11.63 20.89 -23.84
C ALA A 124 10.79 19.66 -23.45
N LYS A 125 9.46 19.75 -23.54
CA LYS A 125 8.55 18.62 -23.31
C LYS A 125 8.84 17.47 -24.28
N LYS A 126 8.96 17.78 -25.58
CA LYS A 126 9.21 16.77 -26.62
C LYS A 126 10.57 16.07 -26.43
N GLU A 127 11.59 16.81 -26.01
CA GLU A 127 12.92 16.23 -25.74
C GLU A 127 12.92 15.38 -24.46
N ALA A 128 12.14 15.76 -23.45
CA ALA A 128 11.98 15.01 -22.21
C ALA A 128 11.28 13.65 -22.39
N GLU A 129 10.50 13.45 -23.46
CA GLU A 129 9.88 12.17 -23.77
C GLU A 129 10.92 11.07 -24.08
N THR A 130 12.06 11.47 -24.63
CA THR A 130 13.16 10.58 -25.02
C THR A 130 14.41 10.69 -24.14
N SER A 131 14.43 11.66 -23.22
CA SER A 131 15.57 11.94 -22.33
C SER A 131 15.23 11.61 -20.87
N GLU A 132 16.24 11.18 -20.11
CA GLU A 132 16.13 11.03 -18.65
C GLU A 132 16.25 12.36 -17.90
N GLU A 133 16.69 13.43 -18.58
CA GLU A 133 16.73 14.79 -18.00
C GLU A 133 15.33 15.27 -17.59
N SER A 134 15.28 16.12 -16.57
CA SER A 134 14.04 16.77 -16.15
C SER A 134 13.62 17.85 -17.15
N VAL A 135 12.30 18.08 -17.31
CA VAL A 135 11.78 19.17 -18.15
C VAL A 135 12.34 20.53 -17.71
N VAL A 136 12.60 20.69 -16.40
CA VAL A 136 13.22 21.88 -15.81
C VAL A 136 14.62 22.12 -16.36
N GLU A 137 15.48 21.09 -16.39
CA GLU A 137 16.85 21.20 -16.89
C GLU A 137 16.88 21.45 -18.40
N ILE A 138 16.05 20.73 -19.15
CA ILE A 138 15.98 20.90 -20.61
C ILE A 138 15.48 22.31 -20.95
N LEU A 139 14.45 22.80 -20.25
CA LEU A 139 13.95 24.16 -20.44
C LEU A 139 15.02 25.19 -20.09
N ALA A 140 15.69 25.03 -18.94
CA ALA A 140 16.73 25.95 -18.49
C ALA A 140 17.87 26.03 -19.50
N ARG A 141 18.36 24.87 -19.96
CA ARG A 141 19.41 24.77 -20.98
C ARG A 141 18.99 25.44 -22.29
N LYS A 142 17.77 25.20 -22.78
CA LYS A 142 17.29 25.82 -24.03
C LYS A 142 17.11 27.34 -23.89
N LEU A 143 16.61 27.83 -22.76
CA LEU A 143 16.50 29.27 -22.49
C LEU A 143 17.88 29.95 -22.46
N GLN A 144 18.85 29.32 -21.79
CA GLN A 144 20.23 29.80 -21.75
C GLN A 144 20.89 29.81 -23.13
N GLN A 145 20.66 28.78 -23.96
CA GLN A 145 21.13 28.75 -25.36
C GLN A 145 20.53 29.88 -26.20
N LYS A 146 19.29 30.28 -25.92
CA LYS A 146 18.63 31.44 -26.54
C LYS A 146 19.03 32.78 -25.91
N GLY A 147 19.96 32.79 -24.94
CA GLY A 147 20.44 33.99 -24.25
C GLY A 147 19.43 34.59 -23.27
N ILE A 148 18.42 33.83 -22.85
CA ILE A 148 17.35 34.28 -21.95
C ILE A 148 17.62 33.73 -20.55
N ARG A 149 17.70 34.62 -19.56
CA ARG A 149 17.81 34.25 -18.15
C ARG A 149 16.49 33.66 -17.64
N LEU A 150 16.56 32.68 -16.73
CA LEU A 150 15.37 32.09 -16.13
C LEU A 150 14.60 33.11 -15.28
N SER A 151 15.32 34.08 -14.70
CA SER A 151 14.75 35.19 -13.92
C SER A 151 13.69 36.02 -14.66
N ARG A 152 13.62 35.90 -16.00
CA ARG A 152 12.59 36.53 -16.82
C ARG A 152 11.21 35.92 -16.60
N TYR A 153 11.15 34.60 -16.40
CA TYR A 153 9.90 33.84 -16.27
C TYR A 153 9.68 33.29 -14.87
N PHE A 154 10.74 33.06 -14.11
CA PHE A 154 10.67 32.44 -12.79
C PHE A 154 11.46 33.25 -11.77
N GLY A 155 10.99 33.32 -10.52
CA GLY A 155 11.70 34.00 -9.44
C GLY A 155 11.82 35.52 -9.62
N ASN A 156 12.83 36.12 -8.99
CA ASN A 156 13.09 37.55 -8.99
C ASN A 156 14.32 37.92 -9.85
N ILE A 157 14.38 39.16 -10.35
CA ILE A 157 15.47 39.68 -11.20
C ILE A 157 16.87 39.52 -10.57
N ARG A 158 16.95 39.41 -9.24
CA ARG A 158 18.20 39.28 -8.48
C ARG A 158 18.62 37.83 -8.18
N GLN A 159 17.76 36.85 -8.45
CA GLN A 159 18.09 35.44 -8.20
C GLN A 159 18.94 34.86 -9.34
N ASP A 160 19.90 34.01 -8.97
CA ASP A 160 20.73 33.30 -9.93
C ASP A 160 19.94 32.14 -10.57
N ASP A 161 20.21 31.88 -11.84
CA ASP A 161 19.56 30.78 -12.58
C ASP A 161 19.70 29.43 -11.88
N ALA A 162 20.83 29.18 -11.20
CA ALA A 162 21.07 27.94 -10.46
C ALA A 162 20.10 27.76 -9.27
N GLU A 163 19.80 28.84 -8.54
CA GLU A 163 18.85 28.84 -7.43
C GLU A 163 17.43 28.61 -7.94
N ILE A 164 17.08 29.26 -9.06
CA ILE A 164 15.78 29.08 -9.73
C ILE A 164 15.61 27.63 -10.21
N ILE A 165 16.64 27.04 -10.84
CA ILE A 165 16.60 25.63 -11.28
C ILE A 165 16.39 24.70 -10.09
N ALA A 166 17.11 24.93 -8.98
CA ALA A 166 16.95 24.12 -7.78
C ALA A 166 15.53 24.20 -7.20
N GLN A 167 14.95 25.40 -7.16
CA GLN A 167 13.57 25.59 -6.69
C GLN A 167 12.56 24.91 -7.63
N LEU A 168 12.68 25.11 -8.94
CA LEU A 168 11.77 24.48 -9.92
C LEU A 168 11.86 22.96 -9.92
N LYS A 169 13.06 22.40 -9.71
CA LYS A 169 13.24 20.95 -9.51
C LYS A 169 12.46 20.50 -8.29
N LYS A 170 12.67 21.16 -7.14
CA LYS A 170 11.94 20.86 -5.91
C LYS A 170 10.42 20.95 -6.11
N ASP A 171 9.93 21.99 -6.77
CA ASP A 171 8.50 22.15 -7.05
C ASP A 171 7.95 21.01 -7.95
N SER A 172 8.75 20.56 -8.92
CA SER A 172 8.40 19.40 -9.76
C SER A 172 8.40 18.09 -8.98
N GLU A 173 9.35 17.87 -8.07
CA GLU A 173 9.38 16.68 -7.22
C GLU A 173 8.22 16.68 -6.23
N ASP A 174 7.98 17.82 -5.59
CA ASP A 174 6.84 18.02 -4.70
C ASP A 174 5.55 17.73 -5.45
N ALA A 175 5.38 18.23 -6.68
CA ALA A 175 4.19 17.96 -7.50
C ALA A 175 3.94 16.46 -7.73
N VAL A 176 5.00 15.68 -7.94
CA VAL A 176 4.91 14.21 -8.04
C VAL A 176 4.47 13.61 -6.71
N THR A 177 5.04 14.04 -5.60
CA THR A 177 4.60 13.61 -4.27
C THR A 177 3.14 13.98 -4.00
N ARG A 178 2.68 15.18 -4.39
CA ARG A 178 1.26 15.58 -4.23
C ARG A 178 0.35 14.68 -5.06
N ALA A 179 0.71 14.43 -6.32
CA ALA A 179 -0.04 13.54 -7.20
C ALA A 179 -0.13 12.12 -6.62
N MET A 180 0.96 11.59 -6.05
CA MET A 180 0.94 10.28 -5.38
C MET A 180 -0.02 10.24 -4.18
N GLU A 181 -0.06 11.27 -3.34
CA GLU A 181 -0.98 11.33 -2.20
C GLU A 181 -2.45 11.46 -2.65
N ILE A 182 -2.71 12.23 -3.70
CA ILE A 182 -4.04 12.32 -4.32
C ILE A 182 -4.47 10.94 -4.83
N ILE A 183 -3.63 10.29 -5.63
CA ILE A 183 -3.89 8.97 -6.18
C ILE A 183 -4.15 7.96 -5.06
N ARG A 184 -3.32 7.95 -4.01
CA ARG A 184 -3.50 7.07 -2.85
C ARG A 184 -4.88 7.26 -2.22
N ASN A 185 -5.27 8.51 -1.96
CA ASN A 185 -6.57 8.80 -1.35
C ASN A 185 -7.76 8.33 -2.18
N ARG A 186 -7.70 8.47 -3.50
CA ARG A 186 -8.77 8.05 -4.42
C ARG A 186 -8.85 6.54 -4.57
N VAL A 187 -7.70 5.89 -4.61
CA VAL A 187 -7.63 4.44 -4.66
C VAL A 187 -8.17 3.83 -3.37
N ASP A 188 -7.88 4.44 -2.21
CA ASP A 188 -8.47 4.04 -0.93
C ASP A 188 -10.00 4.25 -0.92
N GLN A 189 -10.50 5.31 -1.55
CA GLN A 189 -11.95 5.55 -1.70
C GLN A 189 -12.63 4.52 -2.59
N TYR A 190 -11.92 4.06 -3.63
CA TYR A 190 -12.43 3.02 -4.52
C TYR A 190 -12.47 1.63 -3.86
N GLY A 191 -11.82 1.46 -2.70
CA GLY A 191 -11.85 0.21 -1.94
C GLY A 191 -10.88 -0.85 -2.47
N VAL A 192 -9.85 -0.46 -3.21
CA VAL A 192 -8.80 -1.40 -3.66
C VAL A 192 -8.03 -1.90 -2.45
N SER A 193 -8.00 -3.22 -2.26
CA SER A 193 -7.51 -3.79 -1.00
C SER A 193 -5.99 -3.64 -0.80
N GLU A 194 -5.19 -3.56 -1.88
CA GLU A 194 -3.71 -3.55 -1.80
C GLU A 194 -3.04 -2.77 -2.95
N PRO A 195 -3.28 -1.46 -3.10
CA PRO A 195 -2.68 -0.70 -4.18
C PRO A 195 -1.17 -0.51 -3.98
N SER A 196 -0.40 -0.64 -5.07
CA SER A 196 1.02 -0.31 -5.10
C SER A 196 1.21 0.97 -5.89
N ILE A 197 1.56 2.06 -5.20
CA ILE A 197 1.80 3.37 -5.80
C ILE A 197 3.26 3.73 -5.57
N GLN A 198 4.05 3.76 -6.64
CA GLN A 198 5.50 3.95 -6.59
C GLN A 198 5.95 5.02 -7.57
N ARG A 199 6.93 5.83 -7.18
CA ARG A 199 7.58 6.78 -8.07
C ARG A 199 8.51 6.02 -9.02
N GLN A 200 8.43 6.31 -10.31
CA GLN A 200 9.35 5.80 -11.33
C GLN A 200 10.13 6.97 -11.95
N GLY A 201 11.43 7.04 -11.68
CA GLY A 201 12.27 8.16 -12.10
C GLY A 201 11.83 9.49 -11.49
N SER A 202 12.00 10.58 -12.23
CA SER A 202 11.76 11.94 -11.71
C SER A 202 10.30 12.40 -11.79
N ARG A 203 9.50 11.90 -12.75
CA ARG A 203 8.18 12.46 -13.11
C ARG A 203 7.03 11.45 -13.26
N ARG A 204 7.33 10.15 -13.24
CA ARG A 204 6.31 9.10 -13.44
C ARG A 204 5.92 8.45 -12.12
N ILE A 205 4.69 7.97 -12.07
CA ILE A 205 4.07 7.27 -10.95
C ILE A 205 3.49 5.97 -11.52
N ILE A 206 3.99 4.84 -11.05
CA ILE A 206 3.41 3.54 -11.33
C ILE A 206 2.31 3.30 -10.29
N VAL A 207 1.12 2.99 -10.77
CA VAL A 207 -0.03 2.60 -9.97
C VAL A 207 -0.43 1.19 -10.37
N GLU A 208 -0.36 0.24 -9.45
CA GLU A 208 -0.85 -1.12 -9.63
C GLU A 208 -2.04 -1.33 -8.71
N LEU A 209 -3.18 -1.65 -9.32
CA LEU A 209 -4.44 -1.83 -8.65
C LEU A 209 -4.91 -3.28 -8.85
N PRO A 210 -4.58 -4.18 -7.92
CA PRO A 210 -4.99 -5.58 -8.02
C PRO A 210 -6.49 -5.73 -7.83
N GLY A 211 -7.10 -6.67 -8.55
CA GLY A 211 -8.51 -7.04 -8.39
C GLY A 211 -9.53 -6.01 -8.88
N ILE A 212 -9.14 -5.03 -9.70
CA ILE A 212 -10.09 -4.10 -10.32
C ILE A 212 -10.86 -4.79 -11.44
N ALA A 213 -12.19 -4.78 -11.33
CA ALA A 213 -13.12 -5.28 -12.36
C ALA A 213 -13.60 -4.19 -13.34
N LYS A 214 -13.63 -2.92 -12.92
CA LYS A 214 -14.12 -1.79 -13.74
C LYS A 214 -13.01 -0.78 -14.01
N GLU A 215 -12.32 -1.01 -15.13
CA GLU A 215 -11.10 -0.31 -15.53
C GLU A 215 -11.32 1.18 -15.80
N GLU A 216 -12.34 1.52 -16.60
CA GLU A 216 -12.61 2.91 -16.99
C GLU A 216 -12.98 3.81 -15.81
N GLU A 217 -13.72 3.28 -14.82
CA GLU A 217 -14.03 4.00 -13.58
C GLU A 217 -12.75 4.28 -12.78
N ALA A 218 -11.90 3.26 -12.61
CA ALA A 218 -10.63 3.40 -11.92
C ALA A 218 -9.70 4.40 -12.63
N LYS A 219 -9.67 4.39 -13.95
CA LYS A 219 -8.88 5.34 -14.76
C LYS A 219 -9.34 6.79 -14.59
N GLN A 220 -10.65 7.03 -14.65
CA GLN A 220 -11.21 8.37 -14.42
C GLN A 220 -10.89 8.88 -13.02
N LEU A 221 -10.94 7.99 -12.02
CA LEU A 221 -10.53 8.32 -10.66
C LEU A 221 -9.05 8.70 -10.58
N LEU A 222 -8.16 7.96 -11.24
CA LEU A 222 -6.73 8.27 -11.24
C LEU A 222 -6.41 9.59 -11.96
N GLN A 223 -7.12 9.91 -13.05
CA GLN A 223 -6.87 11.10 -13.86
C GLN A 223 -7.56 12.37 -13.36
N GLY A 224 -8.53 12.28 -12.45
CA GLY A 224 -9.28 13.43 -11.94
C GLY A 224 -8.38 14.55 -11.36
N THR A 225 -8.87 15.78 -11.32
CA THR A 225 -8.18 16.87 -10.61
C THR A 225 -8.55 16.87 -9.14
N ALA A 226 -7.57 17.05 -8.25
CA ALA A 226 -7.86 17.10 -6.81
C ALA A 226 -8.66 18.37 -6.48
N LEU A 227 -9.73 18.21 -5.70
CA LEU A 227 -10.60 19.32 -5.31
C LEU A 227 -10.37 19.66 -3.84
N LEU A 228 -9.71 20.79 -3.60
CA LEU A 228 -9.57 21.36 -2.26
C LEU A 228 -10.79 22.22 -1.94
N GLU A 229 -11.37 21.99 -0.77
CA GLU A 229 -12.58 22.67 -0.31
C GLU A 229 -12.41 23.13 1.13
N PHE A 230 -12.96 24.30 1.44
CA PHE A 230 -13.12 24.80 2.78
C PHE A 230 -14.61 24.75 3.12
N ARG A 231 -14.99 23.93 4.09
CA ARG A 231 -16.39 23.74 4.48
C ARG A 231 -16.57 24.07 5.96
N LEU A 232 -17.66 24.74 6.32
CA LEU A 232 -17.97 24.97 7.74
C LEU A 232 -18.37 23.66 8.41
N VAL A 233 -17.78 23.39 9.57
CA VAL A 233 -18.23 22.32 10.47
C VAL A 233 -19.41 22.83 11.26
N LYS A 234 -20.45 22.02 11.39
CA LYS A 234 -21.67 22.39 12.11
C LYS A 234 -21.46 22.44 13.61
N ASP A 235 -22.31 23.25 14.26
CA ASP A 235 -22.30 23.42 15.71
C ASP A 235 -22.62 22.09 16.41
N PRO A 236 -22.03 21.83 17.61
CA PRO A 236 -22.18 20.56 18.31
C PRO A 236 -23.64 20.17 18.57
N ASP A 237 -24.45 21.11 19.06
CA ASP A 237 -25.87 20.85 19.40
C ASP A 237 -26.68 20.42 18.19
N PHE A 238 -26.48 21.09 17.05
CA PHE A 238 -27.15 20.76 15.80
C PHE A 238 -26.73 19.38 15.28
N THR A 239 -25.43 19.08 15.38
CA THR A 239 -24.87 17.80 14.96
C THR A 239 -25.41 16.66 15.80
N TYR A 240 -25.43 16.83 17.13
CA TYR A 240 -25.97 15.85 18.06
C TYR A 240 -27.46 15.55 17.80
N GLN A 241 -28.28 16.58 17.55
CA GLN A 241 -29.69 16.38 17.22
C GLN A 241 -29.90 15.55 15.95
N ILE A 242 -29.06 15.74 14.93
CA ILE A 242 -29.11 14.92 13.70
C ILE A 242 -28.69 13.49 14.00
N MET A 243 -27.58 13.29 14.72
CA MET A 243 -27.12 11.96 15.12
C MET A 243 -28.20 11.22 15.93
N GLU A 244 -28.91 11.90 16.83
CA GLU A 244 -30.01 11.32 17.61
C GLU A 244 -31.21 10.90 16.73
N ARG A 245 -31.54 11.68 15.70
CA ARG A 245 -32.59 11.31 14.74
C ARG A 245 -32.20 10.11 13.91
N ILE A 246 -30.94 10.08 13.44
CA ILE A 246 -30.36 8.95 12.72
C ILE A 246 -30.40 7.69 13.58
N ASP A 247 -29.97 7.80 14.83
CA ASP A 247 -29.95 6.70 15.80
C ASP A 247 -31.36 6.12 16.02
N LYS A 248 -32.36 6.97 16.22
CA LYS A 248 -33.77 6.56 16.34
C LYS A 248 -34.32 5.94 15.06
N ALA A 249 -33.96 6.47 13.89
CA ALA A 249 -34.38 5.93 12.60
C ALA A 249 -33.76 4.53 12.39
N LEU A 250 -32.47 4.37 12.68
CA LEU A 250 -31.78 3.09 12.63
C LEU A 250 -32.35 2.08 13.61
N ALA A 251 -32.64 2.47 14.86
CA ALA A 251 -33.26 1.60 15.85
C ALA A 251 -34.63 1.09 15.38
N LYS A 252 -35.43 1.94 14.72
CA LYS A 252 -36.71 1.52 14.12
C LYS A 252 -36.53 0.55 12.96
N VAL A 253 -35.55 0.79 12.08
CA VAL A 253 -35.25 -0.09 10.95
C VAL A 253 -34.78 -1.46 11.44
N LEU A 254 -33.92 -1.48 12.47
CA LEU A 254 -33.43 -2.71 13.11
C LEU A 254 -34.53 -3.46 13.86
N ALA A 255 -35.43 -2.74 14.56
CA ALA A 255 -36.56 -3.34 15.27
C ALA A 255 -37.67 -3.87 14.36
N ALA A 256 -37.80 -3.33 13.14
CA ALA A 256 -38.84 -3.72 12.18
C ALA A 256 -38.55 -5.04 11.46
N GLY A 257 -37.39 -5.68 11.68
CA GLY A 257 -37.06 -6.97 11.06
C GLY A 257 -37.06 -6.92 9.53
N ASN A 258 -36.73 -5.78 8.91
CA ASN A 258 -36.36 -5.72 7.49
C ASN A 258 -34.96 -6.35 7.34
N ASP A 259 -34.96 -7.67 7.49
CA ASP A 259 -33.84 -8.51 7.87
C ASP A 259 -32.92 -8.88 6.69
N SER A 260 -33.35 -8.59 5.45
CA SER A 260 -32.60 -9.02 4.26
C SER A 260 -31.28 -8.29 4.05
N LEU A 261 -31.03 -7.16 4.73
CA LEU A 261 -29.80 -6.36 4.56
C LEU A 261 -28.95 -6.23 5.84
N LEU A 262 -29.46 -6.58 7.02
CA LEU A 262 -28.82 -6.26 8.31
C LEU A 262 -28.67 -7.46 9.28
N ALA A 263 -29.23 -8.64 8.99
CA ALA A 263 -29.20 -9.80 9.89
C ALA A 263 -27.81 -10.42 10.15
N GLU A 264 -26.77 -10.06 9.38
CA GLU A 264 -25.46 -10.72 9.46
C GLU A 264 -24.38 -9.92 10.22
N LEU A 265 -24.79 -8.92 11.01
CA LEU A 265 -23.88 -8.07 11.81
C LEU A 265 -24.10 -8.20 13.33
N SER A 266 -24.94 -9.14 13.78
CA SER A 266 -25.00 -9.54 15.20
C SER A 266 -24.03 -10.69 15.41
N ASP A 267 -22.78 -10.35 15.71
CA ASP A 267 -21.68 -11.31 15.83
C ASP A 267 -21.90 -12.29 16.99
N THR A 268 -21.64 -13.56 16.71
CA THR A 268 -21.60 -14.66 17.67
C THR A 268 -20.35 -14.55 18.55
N THR A 269 -20.47 -14.03 19.76
CA THR A 269 -19.48 -14.30 20.82
C THR A 269 -20.13 -14.81 22.10
N LYS A 270 -19.53 -15.89 22.60
CA LYS A 270 -20.00 -16.74 23.70
C LYS A 270 -19.95 -16.01 25.05
N LYS A 271 -20.93 -16.35 25.90
CA LYS A 271 -20.96 -16.16 27.35
C LYS A 271 -19.65 -16.54 28.04
N ALA A 272 -19.18 -15.67 28.94
CA ALA A 272 -18.44 -16.07 30.14
C ALA A 272 -18.70 -15.05 31.28
N ASP A 273 -19.22 -15.57 32.40
CA ASP A 273 -19.47 -14.85 33.65
C ASP A 273 -18.17 -14.47 34.39
N THR A 274 -18.12 -13.31 35.07
CA THR A 274 -18.22 -13.15 36.55
C THR A 274 -17.65 -11.82 37.10
N THR A 275 -18.53 -11.07 37.79
CA THR A 275 -18.38 -10.27 39.04
C THR A 275 -17.18 -9.33 39.30
N ALA A 276 -17.44 -8.03 39.55
CA ALA A 276 -17.56 -7.43 40.89
C ALA A 276 -17.86 -5.91 40.82
N ALA A 277 -18.59 -5.41 41.83
CA ALA A 277 -19.30 -4.13 41.87
C ALA A 277 -18.51 -2.94 42.43
N ALA A 278 -18.91 -1.70 42.07
CA ALA A 278 -19.17 -0.58 43.02
C ALA A 278 -19.80 0.66 42.32
N ASP A 279 -21.11 0.85 42.59
CA ASP A 279 -21.89 2.09 42.81
C ASP A 279 -21.52 3.46 42.18
N THR A 280 -22.42 4.01 41.34
CA THR A 280 -23.37 5.09 41.70
C THR A 280 -24.24 5.54 40.50
N THR A 281 -25.57 5.51 40.68
CA THR A 281 -26.61 6.33 39.99
C THR A 281 -26.44 6.70 38.50
N GLN A 282 -26.74 5.76 37.63
CA GLN A 282 -27.59 5.87 36.43
C GLN A 282 -27.94 4.41 36.08
N LYS A 283 -29.16 4.10 35.63
CA LYS A 283 -29.48 2.74 35.14
C LYS A 283 -28.55 2.47 33.95
N GLN A 284 -27.42 1.81 34.18
CA GLN A 284 -26.53 1.35 33.13
C GLN A 284 -27.27 0.25 32.39
N LEU A 285 -27.83 0.61 31.23
CA LEU A 285 -28.25 -0.35 30.21
C LEU A 285 -27.10 -1.34 30.01
N THR A 286 -27.40 -2.63 29.89
CA THR A 286 -26.37 -3.60 29.49
C THR A 286 -25.84 -3.23 28.10
N GLU A 287 -24.59 -3.57 27.78
CA GLU A 287 -23.95 -3.17 26.51
C GLU A 287 -24.76 -3.63 25.27
N GLU A 288 -25.41 -4.79 25.37
CA GLU A 288 -26.35 -5.33 24.38
C GLU A 288 -27.63 -4.49 24.26
N GLU A 289 -28.25 -4.11 25.38
CA GLU A 289 -29.46 -3.26 25.40
C GLU A 289 -29.17 -1.86 24.86
N PHE A 290 -27.97 -1.32 25.13
CA PHE A 290 -27.53 -0.05 24.58
C PHE A 290 -27.34 -0.12 23.06
N LYS A 291 -26.71 -1.18 22.54
CA LYS A 291 -26.56 -1.39 21.08
C LYS A 291 -27.90 -1.49 20.35
N GLN A 292 -28.90 -2.11 20.97
CA GLN A 292 -30.24 -2.22 20.39
C GLN A 292 -31.01 -0.90 20.40
N GLN A 293 -30.88 -0.11 21.47
CA GLN A 293 -31.57 1.18 21.59
C GLN A 293 -30.86 2.32 20.87
N HIS A 294 -29.53 2.26 20.80
CA HIS A 294 -28.63 3.29 20.27
C HIS A 294 -27.60 2.72 19.28
N PRO A 295 -28.05 2.18 18.13
CA PRO A 295 -27.18 1.51 17.17
C PRO A 295 -26.12 2.45 16.58
N PHE A 296 -26.47 3.72 16.32
CA PHE A 296 -25.52 4.68 15.75
C PHE A 296 -24.45 5.05 16.77
N PHE A 297 -24.85 5.43 17.99
CA PHE A 297 -23.90 5.84 19.04
C PHE A 297 -23.06 4.69 19.60
N SER A 298 -23.48 3.43 19.41
CA SER A 298 -22.64 2.28 19.74
C SER A 298 -21.39 2.16 18.87
N VAL A 299 -21.40 2.80 17.70
CA VAL A 299 -20.32 2.76 16.70
C VAL A 299 -19.65 4.12 16.55
N ALA A 300 -20.45 5.18 16.45
CA ALA A 300 -20.02 6.56 16.38
C ALA A 300 -19.97 7.16 17.79
N LEU A 301 -18.86 6.91 18.50
CA LEU A 301 -18.71 7.32 19.90
C LEU A 301 -18.42 8.81 19.98
N LEU A 302 -19.13 9.53 20.85
CA LEU A 302 -18.83 10.93 21.16
C LEU A 302 -17.95 11.00 22.40
N ASP A 303 -17.04 11.96 22.46
CA ASP A 303 -16.30 12.26 23.69
C ASP A 303 -17.26 12.91 24.72
N PRO A 304 -17.56 12.25 25.84
CA PRO A 304 -18.48 12.79 26.85
C PRO A 304 -17.98 14.07 27.51
N GLN A 305 -16.67 14.32 27.47
CA GLN A 305 -16.02 15.53 28.00
C GLN A 305 -15.66 16.53 26.89
N GLY A 306 -15.85 16.15 25.63
CA GLY A 306 -15.52 16.93 24.46
C GLY A 306 -16.48 18.10 24.27
N ARG A 307 -15.93 19.26 23.89
CA ARG A 307 -16.72 20.42 23.45
C ARG A 307 -17.15 20.34 21.98
N SER A 308 -16.75 19.29 21.26
CA SER A 308 -17.13 19.05 19.87
C SER A 308 -18.01 17.81 19.74
N ALA A 309 -18.91 17.83 18.76
CA ALA A 309 -19.75 16.67 18.42
C ALA A 309 -19.07 15.79 17.34
N ASP A 310 -17.75 15.66 17.40
CA ASP A 310 -17.01 14.81 16.46
C ASP A 310 -17.12 13.36 16.94
N ALA A 311 -17.61 12.49 16.07
CA ALA A 311 -17.72 11.08 16.38
C ALA A 311 -16.39 10.36 16.12
N PHE A 312 -15.93 9.60 17.10
CA PHE A 312 -14.83 8.66 16.99
C PHE A 312 -15.37 7.36 16.41
N VAL A 313 -14.81 6.95 15.27
CA VAL A 313 -15.23 5.75 14.54
C VAL A 313 -14.00 4.89 14.28
N LYS A 314 -14.05 3.62 14.68
CA LYS A 314 -12.97 2.67 14.40
C LYS A 314 -12.89 2.38 12.90
N GLU A 315 -11.70 2.10 12.40
CA GLU A 315 -11.45 1.80 10.97
C GLU A 315 -12.42 0.75 10.41
N ASP A 316 -12.61 -0.34 11.17
CA ASP A 316 -13.50 -1.46 10.83
C ASP A 316 -14.97 -1.04 10.63
N ASP A 317 -15.40 -0.02 11.36
CA ASP A 317 -16.80 0.42 11.42
C ASP A 317 -17.15 1.49 10.38
N ARG A 318 -16.16 2.03 9.66
CA ARG A 318 -16.37 3.15 8.72
C ARG A 318 -17.33 2.79 7.59
N ASN A 319 -17.14 1.62 6.98
CA ASN A 319 -18.00 1.15 5.88
C ASN A 319 -19.44 0.90 6.38
N LYS A 320 -19.58 0.41 7.61
CA LYS A 320 -20.87 0.20 8.27
C LYS A 320 -21.63 1.51 8.44
N ILE A 321 -20.96 2.57 8.92
CA ILE A 321 -21.57 3.90 9.04
C ILE A 321 -21.93 4.48 7.67
N LEU A 322 -21.02 4.42 6.69
CA LEU A 322 -21.31 4.94 5.34
C LEU A 322 -22.56 4.30 4.74
N ARG A 323 -22.74 2.99 4.97
CA ARG A 323 -23.93 2.25 4.56
C ARG A 323 -25.19 2.67 5.32
N TRP A 324 -25.10 2.86 6.64
CA TRP A 324 -26.23 3.36 7.41
C TRP A 324 -26.68 4.74 6.95
N LEU A 325 -25.73 5.63 6.64
CA LEU A 325 -26.01 6.97 6.14
C LEU A 325 -26.62 6.96 4.72
N SER A 326 -26.45 5.89 3.95
CA SER A 326 -27.03 5.76 2.60
C SER A 326 -28.46 5.20 2.60
N LEU A 327 -28.94 4.63 3.72
CA LEU A 327 -30.30 4.11 3.83
C LEU A 327 -31.36 5.21 3.60
N PRO A 328 -32.41 4.96 2.81
CA PRO A 328 -33.44 5.97 2.51
C PRO A 328 -34.11 6.55 3.76
N GLU A 329 -34.32 5.75 4.80
CA GLU A 329 -34.91 6.14 6.08
C GLU A 329 -34.01 7.08 6.86
N VAL A 330 -32.70 6.82 6.86
CA VAL A 330 -31.69 7.63 7.54
C VAL A 330 -31.40 8.91 6.77
N LYS A 331 -31.31 8.81 5.44
CA LYS A 331 -31.04 9.94 4.56
C LYS A 331 -32.10 11.05 4.66
N LYS A 332 -33.36 10.70 4.96
CA LYS A 332 -34.45 11.67 5.22
C LYS A 332 -34.25 12.49 6.49
N GLU A 333 -33.55 11.95 7.48
CA GLU A 333 -33.28 12.64 8.74
C GLU A 333 -32.10 13.62 8.64
N ILE A 334 -31.30 13.51 7.56
CA ILE A 334 -30.16 14.38 7.29
C ILE A 334 -30.62 15.53 6.39
N PRO A 335 -30.51 16.80 6.82
CA PRO A 335 -30.85 17.94 5.97
C PRO A 335 -29.98 18.00 4.70
N ASP A 336 -30.57 18.44 3.58
CA ASP A 336 -29.89 18.45 2.28
C ASP A 336 -28.65 19.36 2.20
N ASN A 337 -28.51 20.31 3.12
CA ASN A 337 -27.40 21.26 3.16
C ASN A 337 -26.18 20.77 3.97
N VAL A 338 -26.22 19.56 4.53
CA VAL A 338 -25.13 18.99 5.34
C VAL A 338 -24.77 17.57 4.93
N GLU A 339 -23.57 17.16 5.34
CA GLU A 339 -23.00 15.86 5.02
C GLU A 339 -22.02 15.41 6.10
N PHE A 340 -22.02 14.12 6.40
CA PHE A 340 -21.02 13.52 7.28
C PHE A 340 -19.77 13.13 6.49
N VAL A 341 -18.62 13.55 6.99
CA VAL A 341 -17.33 13.34 6.33
C VAL A 341 -16.29 12.85 7.32
N PHE A 342 -15.48 11.88 6.91
CA PHE A 342 -14.42 11.33 7.74
C PHE A 342 -13.11 12.13 7.65
N SER A 343 -12.30 12.08 8.70
CA SER A 343 -10.91 12.51 8.67
C SER A 343 -10.10 11.67 7.67
N ALA A 344 -9.14 12.31 6.99
CA ALA A 344 -8.22 11.63 6.09
C ALA A 344 -7.25 10.72 6.85
N LYS A 345 -6.89 11.12 8.07
CA LYS A 345 -5.97 10.39 8.96
C LYS A 345 -6.67 9.83 10.19
N PRO A 346 -6.11 8.75 10.75
CA PRO A 346 -6.49 8.33 12.08
C PRO A 346 -6.01 9.35 13.11
N VAL A 347 -6.84 9.57 14.12
CA VAL A 347 -6.61 10.51 15.22
C VAL A 347 -5.98 9.80 16.41
N SER A 348 -6.27 8.52 16.56
CA SER A 348 -5.66 7.68 17.59
C SER A 348 -5.61 6.24 17.12
N THR A 349 -4.83 5.44 17.84
CA THR A 349 -4.79 3.99 17.68
C THR A 349 -5.21 3.38 19.02
N THR A 350 -6.17 2.47 19.00
CA THR A 350 -6.60 1.76 20.21
C THR A 350 -5.47 0.87 20.73
N GLN A 351 -5.61 0.39 21.97
CA GLN A 351 -4.64 -0.54 22.57
C GLN A 351 -4.45 -1.82 21.73
N ASP A 352 -5.50 -2.22 21.00
CA ASP A 352 -5.50 -3.38 20.10
C ASP A 352 -4.91 -3.08 18.71
N GLY A 353 -4.34 -1.89 18.50
CA GLY A 353 -3.72 -1.50 17.23
C GLY A 353 -4.70 -1.01 16.15
N LYS A 354 -5.99 -0.84 16.48
CA LYS A 354 -7.00 -0.38 15.51
C LYS A 354 -6.99 1.13 15.39
N LYS A 355 -7.02 1.64 14.16
CA LYS A 355 -7.07 3.08 13.89
C LYS A 355 -8.46 3.64 14.16
N VAL A 356 -8.52 4.87 14.68
CA VAL A 356 -9.77 5.59 14.95
C VAL A 356 -9.77 6.89 14.16
N TYR A 357 -10.88 7.17 13.49
CA TYR A 357 -11.08 8.33 12.64
C TYR A 357 -12.14 9.26 13.25
N PHE A 358 -12.02 10.55 12.97
CA PHE A 358 -13.10 11.49 13.25
C PHE A 358 -14.13 11.48 12.14
N MET A 359 -15.41 11.62 12.51
CA MET A 359 -16.50 11.92 11.61
C MET A 359 -17.10 13.29 11.97
N TYR A 360 -17.05 14.19 10.99
CA TYR A 360 -17.51 15.57 11.09
C TYR A 360 -18.83 15.73 10.35
N LEU A 361 -19.71 16.60 10.86
CA LEU A 361 -20.84 17.12 10.09
C LEU A 361 -20.44 18.46 9.47
N VAL A 362 -20.38 18.54 8.15
CA VAL A 362 -19.99 19.74 7.40
C VAL A 362 -21.11 20.24 6.51
N ASN A 363 -21.03 21.50 6.06
CA ASN A 363 -21.85 21.98 4.95
C ASN A 363 -21.62 21.11 3.71
N ARG A 364 -22.68 20.82 2.96
CA ARG A 364 -22.56 20.09 1.68
C ARG A 364 -21.94 20.97 0.59
N GLN A 365 -22.27 22.27 0.58
CA GLN A 365 -21.65 23.23 -0.33
C GLN A 365 -20.38 23.82 0.30
N PRO A 366 -19.27 23.93 -0.46
CA PRO A 366 -18.05 24.55 0.04
C PRO A 366 -18.22 26.07 0.14
N GLU A 367 -17.65 26.66 1.20
CA GLU A 367 -17.61 28.12 1.37
C GLU A 367 -16.54 28.74 0.46
N LEU A 368 -15.46 28.01 0.24
CA LEU A 368 -14.34 28.42 -0.60
C LEU A 368 -13.68 27.17 -1.19
N THR A 369 -13.09 27.31 -2.37
CA THR A 369 -12.34 26.23 -3.04
C THR A 369 -10.87 26.60 -3.17
N GLY A 370 -10.02 25.61 -3.42
CA GLY A 370 -8.56 25.76 -3.40
C GLY A 370 -7.94 26.68 -4.44
N GLY A 371 -8.68 27.06 -5.49
CA GLY A 371 -8.14 27.89 -6.59
C GLY A 371 -7.69 29.29 -6.16
N VAL A 372 -7.98 29.69 -4.93
CA VAL A 372 -7.58 30.98 -4.36
C VAL A 372 -6.35 30.91 -3.45
N VAL A 373 -5.91 29.70 -3.08
CA VAL A 373 -4.69 29.50 -2.29
C VAL A 373 -3.49 29.68 -3.23
N THR A 374 -2.56 30.57 -2.88
CA THR A 374 -1.37 30.84 -3.71
C THR A 374 -0.12 30.18 -3.15
N ASN A 375 -0.04 30.04 -1.83
CA ASN A 375 1.10 29.44 -1.18
C ASN A 375 0.69 28.79 0.16
N ALA A 376 1.43 27.76 0.56
CA ALA A 376 1.36 27.19 1.90
C ALA A 376 2.77 26.77 2.33
N VAL A 377 3.14 26.93 3.59
CA VAL A 377 4.46 26.54 4.09
C VAL A 377 4.33 25.95 5.49
N ALA A 378 4.75 24.70 5.65
CA ALA A 378 4.91 24.07 6.94
C ALA A 378 6.20 24.57 7.61
N THR A 379 6.08 25.03 8.85
CA THR A 379 7.21 25.49 9.67
C THR A 379 6.94 25.17 11.13
N LEU A 380 7.95 25.32 11.98
CA LEU A 380 7.74 25.39 13.42
C LEU A 380 7.43 26.84 13.80
N ASP A 381 6.49 27.03 14.72
CA ASP A 381 6.23 28.32 15.35
C ASP A 381 7.47 28.76 16.16
N PRO A 382 8.04 29.94 15.91
CA PRO A 382 9.21 30.43 16.63
C PRO A 382 9.03 30.51 18.16
N ASN A 383 7.79 30.67 18.64
CA ASN A 383 7.51 30.84 20.06
C ASN A 383 7.24 29.53 20.79
N SER A 384 6.36 28.69 20.23
CA SER A 384 5.93 27.45 20.88
C SER A 384 6.70 26.20 20.42
N SER A 385 7.50 26.32 19.35
CA SER A 385 8.06 25.18 18.60
C SER A 385 7.01 24.17 18.11
N ALA A 386 5.73 24.54 18.14
CA ALA A 386 4.66 23.71 17.61
C ALA A 386 4.68 23.75 16.07
N PRO A 387 4.39 22.64 15.39
CA PRO A 387 4.24 22.62 13.95
C PRO A 387 3.02 23.47 13.53
N ILE A 388 3.22 24.31 12.52
CA ILE A 388 2.20 25.22 11.96
C ILE A 388 2.27 25.21 10.43
N VAL A 389 1.17 25.58 9.78
CA VAL A 389 1.14 25.82 8.33
C VAL A 389 0.67 27.23 8.07
N ASN A 390 1.55 28.03 7.46
CA ASN A 390 1.23 29.37 7.00
C ASN A 390 0.67 29.28 5.59
N MET A 391 -0.56 29.76 5.39
CA MET A 391 -1.27 29.76 4.12
C MET A 391 -1.46 31.19 3.63
N GLU A 392 -1.23 31.42 2.35
CA GLU A 392 -1.47 32.68 1.66
C GLU A 392 -2.49 32.50 0.53
N MET A 393 -3.28 33.54 0.29
CA MET A 393 -4.31 33.58 -0.74
C MET A 393 -4.08 34.75 -1.71
N ASN A 394 -4.71 34.67 -2.89
CA ASN A 394 -4.80 35.80 -3.81
C ASN A 394 -5.79 36.88 -3.29
N SER A 395 -5.86 38.02 -3.96
CA SER A 395 -6.71 39.16 -3.54
C SER A 395 -8.19 38.81 -3.47
N GLU A 396 -8.71 37.99 -4.39
CA GLU A 396 -10.11 37.57 -4.41
C GLU A 396 -10.41 36.65 -3.22
N GLY A 397 -9.58 35.63 -3.02
CA GLY A 397 -9.65 34.73 -1.88
C GLY A 397 -9.54 35.45 -0.55
N ALA A 398 -8.66 36.45 -0.43
CA ALA A 398 -8.50 37.23 0.79
C ALA A 398 -9.80 37.96 1.20
N VAL A 399 -10.52 38.55 0.24
CA VAL A 399 -11.80 39.24 0.50
C VAL A 399 -12.86 38.26 0.97
N GLU A 400 -13.00 37.14 0.26
CA GLU A 400 -14.02 36.15 0.58
C GLU A 400 -13.71 35.42 1.89
N TRP A 401 -12.44 35.10 2.12
CA TRP A 401 -11.97 34.53 3.38
C TRP A 401 -12.19 35.47 4.56
N ALA A 402 -12.04 36.78 4.38
CA ALA A 402 -12.36 37.77 5.40
C ALA A 402 -13.85 37.79 5.74
N ARG A 403 -14.72 37.60 4.74
CA ARG A 403 -16.18 37.51 4.92
C ARG A 403 -16.54 36.23 5.68
N ILE A 404 -16.01 35.09 5.24
CA ILE A 404 -16.26 33.77 5.84
C ILE A 404 -15.76 33.74 7.29
N THR A 405 -14.49 34.09 7.53
CA THR A 405 -13.89 34.07 8.88
C THR A 405 -14.54 35.10 9.81
N GLY A 406 -14.90 36.29 9.29
CA GLY A 406 -15.55 37.33 10.08
C GLY A 406 -16.96 36.94 10.55
N ALA A 407 -17.71 36.17 9.76
CA ALA A 407 -19.04 35.70 10.12
C ALA A 407 -19.04 34.45 11.01
N ASN A 408 -17.91 33.74 11.11
CA ASN A 408 -17.80 32.42 11.73
C ASN A 408 -16.75 32.35 12.84
N ILE A 409 -16.55 33.43 13.59
CA ILE A 409 -15.63 33.47 14.73
C ILE A 409 -16.07 32.45 15.80
N GLY A 410 -15.14 31.66 16.29
CA GLY A 410 -15.38 30.56 17.24
C GLY A 410 -15.86 29.26 16.59
N LYS A 411 -16.18 29.27 15.28
CA LYS A 411 -16.58 28.08 14.54
C LYS A 411 -15.38 27.42 13.84
N ARG A 412 -15.54 26.17 13.41
CA ARG A 412 -14.50 25.40 12.72
C ARG A 412 -14.71 25.40 11.21
N ILE A 413 -13.61 25.51 10.47
CA ILE A 413 -13.60 25.35 9.02
C ILE A 413 -12.79 24.09 8.72
N ALA A 414 -13.44 23.09 8.15
CA ALA A 414 -12.80 21.88 7.64
C ALA A 414 -12.06 22.19 6.33
N ILE A 415 -10.80 21.79 6.28
CA ILE A 415 -9.93 21.81 5.11
C ILE A 415 -10.00 20.40 4.53
N MET A 416 -10.59 20.28 3.34
CA MET A 416 -10.94 19.02 2.72
C MET A 416 -10.26 18.83 1.38
N LEU A 417 -9.83 17.60 1.07
CA LEU A 417 -9.33 17.22 -0.25
C LEU A 417 -10.04 15.96 -0.70
N ASP A 418 -10.66 16.01 -1.89
CA ASP A 418 -11.41 14.90 -2.49
C ASP A 418 -12.42 14.28 -1.50
N GLY A 419 -13.12 15.11 -0.71
CA GLY A 419 -14.16 14.65 0.22
C GLY A 419 -13.66 14.03 1.53
N LYS A 420 -12.39 14.21 1.92
CA LYS A 420 -11.88 13.84 3.27
C LYS A 420 -11.36 15.05 4.03
N VAL A 421 -11.57 15.12 5.34
CA VAL A 421 -11.12 16.24 6.20
C VAL A 421 -9.68 16.01 6.64
N PHE A 422 -8.76 16.91 6.29
CA PHE A 422 -7.37 16.85 6.74
C PHE A 422 -7.14 17.60 8.04
N SER A 423 -7.83 18.73 8.21
CA SER A 423 -7.76 19.55 9.41
C SER A 423 -9.06 20.32 9.58
N ALA A 424 -9.46 20.60 10.82
CA ALA A 424 -10.67 21.37 11.14
C ALA A 424 -10.38 22.45 12.21
N PRO A 425 -9.51 23.44 11.92
CA PRO A 425 -9.15 24.48 12.87
C PRO A 425 -10.32 25.39 13.24
N VAL A 426 -10.25 25.97 14.44
CA VAL A 426 -11.21 26.98 14.92
C VAL A 426 -10.79 28.37 14.44
N VAL A 427 -11.73 29.14 13.91
CA VAL A 427 -11.53 30.54 13.53
C VAL A 427 -11.47 31.40 14.79
N ARG A 428 -10.29 31.92 15.14
CA ARG A 428 -10.11 32.76 16.33
C ARG A 428 -10.47 34.23 16.12
N GLY A 429 -10.47 34.69 14.88
CA GLY A 429 -10.78 36.06 14.52
C GLY A 429 -10.92 36.24 13.01
N LYS A 430 -11.35 37.44 12.59
CA LYS A 430 -11.47 37.80 11.17
C LYS A 430 -10.08 37.91 10.54
N ILE A 431 -9.90 37.33 9.36
CA ILE A 431 -8.63 37.33 8.62
C ILE A 431 -8.76 38.18 7.34
N PRO A 432 -8.49 39.49 7.38
CA PRO A 432 -8.68 40.37 6.22
C PRO A 432 -7.56 40.28 5.17
N GLY A 433 -6.37 39.82 5.55
CA GLY A 433 -5.17 39.88 4.70
C GLY A 433 -4.90 38.62 3.87
N GLY A 434 -5.81 37.64 3.85
CA GLY A 434 -5.60 36.38 3.11
C GLY A 434 -4.45 35.51 3.64
N ARG A 435 -3.86 35.85 4.80
CA ARG A 435 -2.80 35.11 5.46
C ARG A 435 -3.34 34.41 6.69
N SER A 436 -3.28 33.09 6.70
CA SER A 436 -3.79 32.26 7.80
C SER A 436 -2.67 31.40 8.37
N GLN A 437 -2.68 31.22 9.69
CA GLN A 437 -1.83 30.27 10.38
C GLN A 437 -2.72 29.13 10.87
N ILE A 438 -2.42 27.92 10.45
CA ILE A 438 -3.13 26.70 10.84
C ILE A 438 -2.28 25.99 11.89
N GLU A 439 -2.89 25.71 13.04
CA GLU A 439 -2.28 25.08 14.22
C GLU A 439 -2.93 23.71 14.49
N GLY A 440 -2.39 22.96 15.46
CA GLY A 440 -3.02 21.74 15.98
C GLY A 440 -2.54 20.43 15.34
N MET A 441 -1.37 20.47 14.70
CA MET A 441 -0.72 19.27 14.14
C MET A 441 0.18 18.65 15.19
N GLU A 442 0.32 17.32 15.17
CA GLU A 442 1.12 16.59 16.15
C GLU A 442 2.63 16.77 15.90
N ASN A 443 3.03 16.81 14.63
CA ASN A 443 4.43 16.87 14.24
C ASN A 443 4.61 17.62 12.90
N LEU A 444 5.88 17.87 12.55
CA LEU A 444 6.23 18.57 11.32
C LEU A 444 5.83 17.80 10.05
N ASP A 445 5.80 16.47 10.08
CA ASP A 445 5.44 15.67 8.92
C ASP A 445 3.93 15.78 8.61
N GLU A 446 3.10 15.91 9.63
CA GLU A 446 1.69 16.24 9.46
C GLU A 446 1.49 17.63 8.87
N ALA A 447 2.26 18.63 9.33
CA ALA A 447 2.24 19.97 8.76
C ALA A 447 2.67 19.97 7.30
N LYS A 448 3.72 19.23 6.94
CA LYS A 448 4.14 19.05 5.53
C LYS A 448 3.06 18.40 4.68
N LEU A 449 2.31 17.45 5.23
CA LEU A 449 1.20 16.86 4.48
C LEU A 449 0.07 17.87 4.27
N LEU A 450 -0.28 18.66 5.28
CA LEU A 450 -1.29 19.70 5.11
C LEU A 450 -0.82 20.79 4.12
N GLU A 451 0.46 21.15 4.13
CA GLU A 451 1.08 21.99 3.09
C GLU A 451 0.88 21.37 1.70
N ILE A 452 1.16 20.08 1.53
CA ILE A 452 0.94 19.36 0.27
C ILE A 452 -0.54 19.45 -0.16
N VAL A 453 -1.49 19.25 0.77
CA VAL A 453 -2.93 19.31 0.50
C VAL A 453 -3.37 20.71 0.07
N LEU A 454 -2.93 21.73 0.79
CA LEU A 454 -3.27 23.13 0.48
C LEU A 454 -2.67 23.55 -0.87
N LYS A 455 -1.44 23.12 -1.16
CA LYS A 455 -0.82 23.37 -2.48
C LYS A 455 -1.44 22.53 -3.60
N ALA A 456 -1.93 21.33 -3.30
CA ALA A 456 -2.60 20.47 -4.28
C ALA A 456 -3.89 21.10 -4.82
N GLY A 457 -4.61 21.86 -3.98
CA GLY A 457 -5.81 22.59 -4.37
C GLY A 457 -5.60 23.81 -5.25
N ALA A 458 -4.43 24.44 -5.15
CA ALA A 458 -4.08 25.62 -5.93
C ALA A 458 -3.78 25.27 -7.39
N LEU A 459 -3.04 24.17 -7.61
CA LEU A 459 -2.44 23.85 -8.91
C LEU A 459 -2.16 22.34 -9.05
N PRO A 460 -3.17 21.48 -9.25
CA PRO A 460 -2.88 20.11 -9.67
C PRO A 460 -2.31 20.17 -11.10
N ALA A 461 -1.06 19.72 -11.27
CA ALA A 461 -0.59 19.34 -12.58
C ALA A 461 -1.40 18.10 -12.98
N PRO A 462 -2.11 18.12 -14.12
CA PRO A 462 -2.84 16.93 -14.56
C PRO A 462 -1.86 15.78 -14.75
N VAL A 463 -2.33 14.57 -14.46
CA VAL A 463 -1.58 13.35 -14.71
C VAL A 463 -2.03 12.76 -16.04
N ASP A 464 -1.07 12.52 -16.92
CA ASP A 464 -1.32 11.90 -18.22
C ASP A 464 -1.00 10.40 -18.11
N VAL A 465 -1.81 9.53 -18.72
CA VAL A 465 -1.51 8.08 -18.77
C VAL A 465 -0.54 7.83 -19.91
N ILE A 466 0.63 7.29 -19.60
CA ILE A 466 1.68 6.96 -20.57
C ILE A 466 1.61 5.50 -21.00
N GLU A 467 1.38 4.59 -20.05
CA GLU A 467 1.28 3.16 -20.30
C GLU A 467 0.12 2.60 -19.47
N GLU A 468 -0.64 1.70 -20.08
CA GLU A 468 -1.71 0.96 -19.43
C GLU A 468 -1.55 -0.52 -19.78
N ARG A 469 -1.59 -1.37 -18.76
CA ARG A 469 -1.55 -2.82 -18.89
C ARG A 469 -2.58 -3.44 -17.97
N ILE A 470 -3.41 -4.29 -18.54
CA ILE A 470 -4.50 -4.97 -17.85
C ILE A 470 -4.24 -6.47 -17.88
N VAL A 471 -4.47 -7.13 -16.75
CA VAL A 471 -4.43 -8.58 -16.63
C VAL A 471 -5.75 -9.05 -16.04
N GLY A 472 -6.48 -9.91 -16.73
CA GLY A 472 -7.75 -10.45 -16.22
C GLY A 472 -7.52 -11.39 -15.02
N PRO A 473 -8.42 -11.43 -14.02
CA PRO A 473 -8.30 -12.32 -12.86
C PRO A 473 -8.16 -13.80 -13.23
N SER A 474 -8.89 -14.27 -14.25
CA SER A 474 -8.80 -15.66 -14.74
C SER A 474 -7.42 -15.97 -15.33
N LEU A 475 -6.83 -15.03 -16.07
CA LEU A 475 -5.50 -15.17 -16.65
C LEU A 475 -4.42 -15.26 -15.56
N GLY A 476 -4.63 -14.56 -14.44
CA GLY A 476 -3.75 -14.62 -13.27
C GLY A 476 -3.81 -15.97 -12.57
N GLU A 477 -5.01 -16.50 -12.30
CA GLU A 477 -5.18 -17.81 -11.67
C GLU A 477 -4.56 -18.94 -12.52
N ASP A 478 -4.83 -18.93 -13.83
CA ASP A 478 -4.24 -19.90 -14.78
C ASP A 478 -2.70 -19.81 -14.77
N SER A 479 -2.16 -18.59 -14.70
CA SER A 479 -0.71 -18.34 -14.64
C SER A 479 -0.09 -18.84 -13.34
N VAL A 480 -0.76 -18.67 -12.20
CA VAL A 480 -0.33 -19.21 -10.90
C VAL A 480 -0.29 -20.73 -10.94
N GLN A 481 -1.37 -21.37 -11.40
CA GLN A 481 -1.44 -22.83 -11.48
C GLN A 481 -0.41 -23.39 -12.47
N GLY A 482 -0.28 -22.77 -13.65
CA GLY A 482 0.72 -23.13 -14.64
C GLY A 482 2.14 -23.01 -14.09
N GLY A 483 2.46 -21.89 -13.43
CA GLY A 483 3.76 -21.64 -12.83
C GLY A 483 4.12 -22.63 -11.72
N LEU A 484 3.18 -22.93 -10.82
CA LEU A 484 3.36 -23.92 -9.76
C LEU A 484 3.57 -25.33 -10.34
N ASN A 485 2.77 -25.72 -11.34
CA ASN A 485 2.91 -27.01 -12.00
C ASN A 485 4.27 -27.12 -12.73
N SER A 486 4.71 -26.08 -13.44
CA SER A 486 6.03 -26.05 -14.09
C SER A 486 7.17 -26.17 -13.07
N ALA A 487 7.10 -25.46 -11.94
CA ALA A 487 8.10 -25.58 -10.88
C ALA A 487 8.13 -26.98 -10.26
N LEU A 488 6.95 -27.59 -10.04
CA LEU A 488 6.85 -28.95 -9.51
C LEU A 488 7.42 -29.99 -10.48
N PHE A 489 7.02 -29.96 -11.75
CA PHE A 489 7.56 -30.88 -12.76
C PHE A 489 9.06 -30.67 -12.98
N GLY A 490 9.54 -29.42 -12.98
CA GLY A 490 10.96 -29.11 -13.05
C GLY A 490 11.73 -29.67 -11.86
N TYR A 491 11.24 -29.47 -10.64
CA TYR A 491 11.81 -30.07 -9.43
C TYR A 491 11.85 -31.59 -9.51
N LEU A 492 10.75 -32.24 -9.89
CA LEU A 492 10.67 -33.71 -9.97
C LEU A 492 11.65 -34.27 -11.03
N ALA A 493 11.71 -33.65 -12.21
CA ALA A 493 12.63 -34.09 -13.27
C ALA A 493 14.09 -34.00 -12.82
N VAL A 494 14.47 -32.87 -12.21
CA VAL A 494 15.81 -32.64 -11.69
C VAL A 494 16.13 -33.58 -10.52
N ALA A 495 15.19 -33.77 -9.59
CA ALA A 495 15.35 -34.67 -8.45
C ALA A 495 15.51 -36.14 -8.90
N ILE A 496 14.69 -36.61 -9.85
CA ILE A 496 14.79 -37.95 -10.41
C ILE A 496 16.15 -38.15 -11.07
N PHE A 497 16.59 -37.20 -11.91
CA PHE A 497 17.91 -37.26 -12.55
C PHE A 497 19.03 -37.37 -11.51
N MET A 498 19.00 -36.52 -10.48
CA MET A 498 20.02 -36.53 -9.43
C MET A 498 20.04 -37.84 -8.65
N ILE A 499 18.87 -38.38 -8.29
CA ILE A 499 18.75 -39.65 -7.57
C ILE A 499 19.26 -40.82 -8.41
N ILE A 500 18.94 -40.85 -9.71
CA ILE A 500 19.41 -41.91 -10.61
C ILE A 500 20.94 -41.85 -10.77
N TYR A 501 21.49 -40.68 -11.05
CA TYR A 501 22.90 -40.53 -11.40
C TYR A 501 23.85 -40.55 -10.18
N TYR A 502 23.44 -39.94 -9.07
CA TYR A 502 24.28 -39.77 -7.86
C TYR A 502 23.79 -40.57 -6.64
N ARG A 503 22.73 -41.38 -6.80
CA ARG A 503 22.20 -42.28 -5.76
C ARG A 503 21.91 -41.54 -4.45
N GLN A 504 22.58 -41.92 -3.35
CA GLN A 504 22.36 -41.31 -2.03
C GLN A 504 22.74 -39.83 -1.99
N SER A 505 23.82 -39.44 -2.68
CA SER A 505 24.24 -38.04 -2.78
C SER A 505 23.22 -37.22 -3.57
N GLY A 506 22.60 -37.84 -4.58
CA GLY A 506 21.47 -37.29 -5.32
C GLY A 506 20.23 -37.03 -4.48
N SER A 507 19.86 -37.97 -3.60
CA SER A 507 18.74 -37.79 -2.68
C SER A 507 18.98 -36.65 -1.68
N ILE A 508 20.22 -36.47 -1.21
CA ILE A 508 20.59 -35.34 -0.34
C ILE A 508 20.43 -34.02 -1.11
N ALA A 509 20.96 -33.93 -2.33
CA ALA A 509 20.83 -32.73 -3.15
C ALA A 509 19.35 -32.38 -3.44
N ALA A 510 18.51 -33.37 -3.75
CA ALA A 510 17.08 -33.18 -3.96
C ALA A 510 16.37 -32.65 -2.69
N GLY A 511 16.70 -33.18 -1.51
CA GLY A 511 16.15 -32.67 -0.24
C GLY A 511 16.61 -31.25 0.09
N VAL A 512 17.87 -30.92 -0.16
CA VAL A 512 18.43 -29.57 0.03
C VAL A 512 17.79 -28.56 -0.94
N LEU A 513 17.45 -28.98 -2.16
CA LEU A 513 16.76 -28.14 -3.13
C LEU A 513 15.38 -27.65 -2.64
N ILE A 514 14.64 -28.48 -1.89
CA ILE A 514 13.38 -28.06 -1.25
C ILE A 514 13.64 -26.91 -0.27
N LEU A 515 14.71 -27.02 0.54
CA LEU A 515 15.10 -25.96 1.48
C LEU A 515 15.49 -24.68 0.74
N THR A 516 16.17 -24.78 -0.41
CA THR A 516 16.48 -23.63 -1.26
C THR A 516 15.21 -22.91 -1.72
N ILE A 517 14.19 -23.63 -2.20
CA ILE A 517 12.91 -23.03 -2.60
C ILE A 517 12.24 -22.34 -1.41
N LEU A 518 12.26 -22.98 -0.23
CA LEU A 518 11.73 -22.42 1.01
C LEU A 518 12.45 -21.12 1.42
N PHE A 519 13.77 -21.06 1.28
CA PHE A 519 14.55 -19.84 1.54
C PHE A 519 14.21 -18.72 0.55
N ILE A 520 14.06 -19.04 -0.74
CA ILE A 520 13.67 -18.03 -1.74
C ILE A 520 12.33 -17.39 -1.38
N LEU A 521 11.32 -18.21 -1.11
CA LEU A 521 9.99 -17.72 -0.73
C LEU A 521 10.02 -16.92 0.58
N SER A 522 10.79 -17.39 1.57
CA SER A 522 10.94 -16.70 2.85
C SER A 522 11.61 -15.34 2.72
N VAL A 523 12.67 -15.22 1.93
CA VAL A 523 13.37 -13.96 1.72
C VAL A 523 12.45 -12.97 1.00
N LEU A 524 11.71 -13.42 -0.01
CA LEU A 524 10.70 -12.58 -0.67
C LEU A 524 9.64 -12.07 0.31
N ALA A 525 9.10 -12.94 1.16
CA ALA A 525 8.13 -12.55 2.19
C ALA A 525 8.73 -11.55 3.20
N GLY A 526 9.96 -11.79 3.67
CA GLY A 526 10.64 -10.92 4.64
C GLY A 526 10.93 -9.52 4.12
N PHE A 527 11.28 -9.38 2.85
CA PHE A 527 11.50 -8.08 2.20
C PHE A 527 10.22 -7.44 1.65
N LYS A 528 9.05 -8.06 1.85
CA LYS A 528 7.76 -7.65 1.26
C LYS A 528 7.85 -7.49 -0.27
N ALA A 529 8.67 -8.31 -0.90
CA ALA A 529 8.84 -8.33 -2.35
C ALA A 529 7.64 -8.98 -3.03
N THR A 530 7.31 -8.49 -4.21
CA THR A 530 6.19 -8.98 -5.00
C THR A 530 6.63 -10.15 -5.89
N LEU A 531 5.97 -11.30 -5.76
CA LEU A 531 6.17 -12.46 -6.63
C LEU A 531 5.35 -12.29 -7.92
N THR A 532 6.03 -12.13 -9.05
CA THR A 532 5.41 -11.99 -10.39
C THR A 532 5.53 -13.28 -11.20
N LEU A 533 4.85 -13.36 -12.35
CA LEU A 533 4.98 -14.52 -13.25
C LEU A 533 6.44 -14.70 -13.74
N PRO A 534 7.16 -13.66 -14.18
CA PRO A 534 8.60 -13.79 -14.43
C PRO A 534 9.41 -14.13 -13.17
N GLY A 535 8.98 -13.68 -11.98
CA GLY A 535 9.57 -14.13 -10.72
C GLY A 535 9.50 -15.66 -10.55
N ILE A 536 8.35 -16.27 -10.89
CA ILE A 536 8.22 -17.74 -10.89
C ILE A 536 9.19 -18.37 -11.89
N ALA A 537 9.34 -17.81 -13.09
CA ALA A 537 10.33 -18.28 -14.06
C ALA A 537 11.78 -18.19 -13.51
N GLY A 538 12.10 -17.16 -12.72
CA GLY A 538 13.36 -17.05 -12.00
C GLY A 538 13.58 -18.15 -10.96
N ILE A 539 12.51 -18.56 -10.26
CA ILE A 539 12.54 -19.71 -9.35
C ILE A 539 12.79 -21.01 -10.13
N VAL A 540 12.10 -21.23 -11.26
CA VAL A 540 12.29 -22.41 -12.12
C VAL A 540 13.72 -22.46 -12.68
N LEU A 541 14.27 -21.33 -13.13
CA LEU A 541 15.66 -21.22 -13.56
C LEU A 541 16.63 -21.56 -12.43
N THR A 542 16.36 -21.03 -11.23
CA THR A 542 17.14 -21.31 -10.03
C THR A 542 17.11 -22.80 -9.69
N ILE A 543 15.96 -23.49 -9.84
CA ILE A 543 15.87 -24.94 -9.61
C ILE A 543 16.85 -25.72 -10.51
N GLY A 544 16.97 -25.33 -11.78
CA GLY A 544 17.93 -25.92 -12.70
C GLY A 544 19.39 -25.62 -12.31
N MET A 545 19.69 -24.36 -12.00
CA MET A 545 21.04 -23.92 -11.62
C MET A 545 21.47 -24.44 -10.24
N ALA A 546 20.54 -24.65 -9.31
CA ALA A 546 20.83 -25.05 -7.94
C ALA A 546 21.46 -26.45 -7.85
N VAL A 547 21.30 -27.25 -8.90
CA VAL A 547 21.92 -28.56 -9.02
C VAL A 547 23.34 -28.49 -9.55
N ASP A 548 23.70 -27.47 -10.33
CA ASP A 548 25.04 -27.32 -10.93
C ASP A 548 26.15 -27.29 -9.86
N ALA A 549 25.94 -26.52 -8.80
CA ALA A 549 26.87 -26.48 -7.66
C ALA A 549 27.04 -27.86 -7.00
N ASN A 550 25.94 -28.61 -6.82
CA ASN A 550 26.00 -29.94 -6.24
C ASN A 550 26.70 -30.94 -7.18
N VAL A 551 26.46 -30.86 -8.48
CA VAL A 551 27.13 -31.68 -9.51
C VAL A 551 28.63 -31.47 -9.49
N LEU A 552 29.10 -30.21 -9.50
CA LEU A 552 30.54 -29.88 -9.43
C LEU A 552 31.19 -30.44 -8.16
N ILE A 553 30.52 -30.34 -7.01
CA ILE A 553 30.99 -30.91 -5.75
C ILE A 553 31.07 -32.44 -5.86
N PHE A 554 30.06 -33.08 -6.43
CA PHE A 554 29.97 -34.55 -6.50
C PHE A 554 31.03 -35.14 -7.42
N GLU A 555 31.23 -34.56 -8.60
CA GLU A 555 32.28 -34.97 -9.52
C GLU A 555 33.66 -34.76 -8.91
N ARG A 556 33.91 -33.62 -8.25
CA ARG A 556 35.18 -33.41 -7.57
C ARG A 556 35.40 -34.40 -6.42
N MET A 557 34.37 -34.76 -5.67
CA MET A 557 34.47 -35.80 -4.65
C MET A 557 34.75 -37.18 -5.25
N ARG A 558 34.15 -37.53 -6.41
CA ARG A 558 34.41 -38.78 -7.13
C ARG A 558 35.86 -38.87 -7.61
N GLU A 559 36.37 -37.79 -8.20
CA GLU A 559 37.78 -37.73 -8.63
C GLU A 559 38.73 -37.97 -7.44
N GLU A 560 38.48 -37.33 -6.30
CA GLU A 560 39.30 -37.49 -5.11
C GLU A 560 39.19 -38.91 -4.51
N LEU A 561 38.00 -39.50 -4.50
CA LEU A 561 37.81 -40.91 -4.12
C LEU A 561 38.55 -41.87 -5.06
N ALA A 562 38.57 -41.62 -6.36
CA ALA A 562 39.29 -42.43 -7.34
C ALA A 562 40.81 -42.42 -7.12
N THR A 563 41.35 -41.35 -6.52
CA THR A 563 42.77 -41.31 -6.10
C THR A 563 43.08 -42.13 -4.84
N GLY A 564 42.09 -42.79 -4.24
CA GLY A 564 42.25 -43.64 -3.06
C GLY A 564 42.13 -42.92 -1.72
N LYS A 565 41.69 -41.65 -1.71
CA LYS A 565 41.45 -40.90 -0.47
C LYS A 565 40.27 -41.47 0.31
N THR A 566 40.33 -41.32 1.64
CA THR A 566 39.19 -41.67 2.52
C THR A 566 37.99 -40.76 2.23
N LEU A 567 36.77 -41.25 2.44
CA LEU A 567 35.53 -40.49 2.20
C LEU A 567 35.54 -39.09 2.82
N LYS A 568 36.02 -38.96 4.07
CA LYS A 568 36.12 -37.67 4.76
C LYS A 568 37.11 -36.72 4.07
N ALA A 569 38.29 -37.22 3.70
CA ALA A 569 39.31 -36.43 3.00
C ALA A 569 38.86 -36.03 1.58
N SER A 570 38.09 -36.91 0.90
CA SER A 570 37.53 -36.62 -0.42
C SER A 570 36.43 -35.57 -0.35
N ILE A 571 35.58 -35.57 0.70
CA ILE A 571 34.59 -34.52 0.93
C ILE A 571 35.31 -33.17 1.12
N ASP A 572 36.27 -33.08 2.05
CA ASP A 572 36.98 -31.81 2.31
C ASP A 572 37.71 -31.28 1.07
N SER A 573 38.42 -32.15 0.35
CA SER A 573 39.12 -31.79 -0.90
C SER A 573 38.15 -31.41 -2.02
N GLY A 574 37.04 -32.16 -2.16
CA GLY A 574 35.99 -31.92 -3.15
C GLY A 574 35.36 -30.55 -2.99
N PHE A 575 34.90 -30.23 -1.77
CA PHE A 575 34.33 -28.91 -1.46
C PHE A 575 35.35 -27.78 -1.65
N SER A 576 36.60 -27.95 -1.17
CA SER A 576 37.62 -26.90 -1.28
C SER A 576 37.98 -26.58 -2.73
N LYS A 577 38.04 -27.58 -3.61
CA LYS A 577 38.43 -27.40 -5.01
C LYS A 577 37.27 -26.99 -5.91
N ALA A 578 36.04 -27.41 -5.59
CA ALA A 578 34.85 -26.97 -6.32
C ALA A 578 34.43 -25.53 -5.96
N MET A 579 34.81 -25.03 -4.78
CA MET A 579 34.35 -23.74 -4.26
C MET A 579 34.65 -22.55 -5.19
N SER A 580 35.84 -22.47 -5.79
CA SER A 580 36.19 -21.35 -6.68
C SER A 580 35.29 -21.32 -7.91
N ALA A 581 35.14 -22.45 -8.61
CA ALA A 581 34.30 -22.55 -9.79
C ALA A 581 32.82 -22.23 -9.49
N ILE A 582 32.31 -22.69 -8.34
CA ILE A 582 30.93 -22.43 -7.91
C ILE A 582 30.72 -20.95 -7.63
N ILE A 583 31.64 -20.32 -6.89
CA ILE A 583 31.56 -18.90 -6.58
C ILE A 583 31.67 -18.07 -7.86
N ASP A 584 32.60 -18.38 -8.75
CA ASP A 584 32.81 -17.63 -10.01
C ASP A 584 31.58 -17.65 -10.92
N SER A 585 30.98 -18.83 -11.12
CA SER A 585 29.75 -18.99 -11.93
C SER A 585 28.57 -18.22 -11.33
N ASN A 586 28.33 -18.36 -10.02
CA ASN A 586 27.21 -17.72 -9.34
C ASN A 586 27.36 -16.20 -9.21
N ILE A 587 28.58 -15.70 -8.93
CA ILE A 587 28.85 -14.25 -8.87
C ILE A 587 28.60 -13.61 -10.24
N THR A 588 29.02 -14.26 -11.32
CA THR A 588 28.78 -13.76 -12.69
C THR A 588 27.28 -13.60 -12.96
N THR A 589 26.48 -14.62 -12.64
CA THR A 589 25.02 -14.53 -12.81
C THR A 589 24.38 -13.53 -11.84
N PHE A 590 24.91 -13.40 -10.62
CA PHE A 590 24.42 -12.42 -9.64
C PHE A 590 24.61 -10.99 -10.14
N PHE A 591 25.77 -10.67 -10.74
CA PHE A 591 25.99 -9.35 -11.35
C PHE A 591 25.06 -9.10 -12.54
N THR A 592 24.79 -10.10 -13.38
CA THR A 592 23.74 -9.99 -14.41
C THR A 592 22.38 -9.68 -13.78
N GLY A 593 22.05 -10.33 -12.66
CA GLY A 593 20.85 -10.02 -11.86
C GLY A 593 20.81 -8.57 -11.40
N ILE A 594 21.91 -8.02 -10.88
CA ILE A 594 22.00 -6.59 -10.46
C ILE A 594 21.70 -5.66 -11.64
N ILE A 595 22.31 -5.93 -12.80
CA ILE A 595 22.09 -5.12 -14.01
C ILE A 595 20.61 -5.19 -14.42
N LEU A 596 20.02 -6.38 -14.46
CA LEU A 596 18.60 -6.55 -14.78
C LEU A 596 17.68 -5.89 -13.75
N TYR A 597 18.05 -5.85 -12.48
CA TYR A 597 17.26 -5.19 -11.44
C TYR A 597 17.33 -3.66 -11.55
N GLN A 598 18.51 -3.12 -11.82
CA GLN A 598 18.73 -1.67 -11.92
C GLN A 598 18.13 -1.06 -13.19
N PHE A 599 18.28 -1.74 -14.33
CA PHE A 599 17.86 -1.23 -15.64
C PHE A 599 16.57 -1.86 -16.17
N GLY A 600 16.16 -3.01 -15.65
CA GLY A 600 14.88 -3.60 -15.97
C GLY A 600 13.73 -2.79 -15.38
N THR A 601 12.53 -2.96 -15.92
CA THR A 601 11.32 -2.36 -15.38
C THR A 601 10.28 -3.44 -15.10
N GLY A 602 9.51 -3.26 -14.02
CA GLY A 602 8.36 -4.08 -13.68
C GLY A 602 8.66 -5.59 -13.66
N PRO A 603 8.16 -6.39 -14.63
CA PRO A 603 8.33 -7.85 -14.60
C PRO A 603 9.80 -8.32 -14.64
N VAL A 604 10.69 -7.58 -15.33
CA VAL A 604 12.12 -7.92 -15.40
C VAL A 604 12.80 -7.74 -14.04
N GLN A 605 12.41 -6.71 -13.27
CA GLN A 605 12.95 -6.49 -11.92
C GLN A 605 12.51 -7.60 -10.97
N GLY A 606 11.27 -8.07 -11.08
CA GLY A 606 10.76 -9.23 -10.34
C GLY A 606 11.57 -10.50 -10.63
N PHE A 607 11.81 -10.80 -11.92
CA PHE A 607 12.69 -11.91 -12.32
C PHE A 607 14.10 -11.76 -11.74
N ALA A 608 14.72 -10.60 -11.91
CA ALA A 608 16.07 -10.33 -11.42
C ALA A 608 16.21 -10.50 -9.91
N LEU A 609 15.23 -10.03 -9.14
CA LEU A 609 15.21 -10.17 -7.69
C LEU A 609 15.13 -11.64 -7.27
N THR A 610 14.22 -12.41 -7.87
CA THR A 610 14.10 -13.85 -7.58
C THR A 610 15.36 -14.63 -7.95
N LEU A 611 16.03 -14.27 -9.06
CA LEU A 611 17.29 -14.86 -9.48
C LEU A 611 18.42 -14.57 -8.48
N MET A 612 18.57 -13.31 -8.04
CA MET A 612 19.59 -12.92 -7.06
C MET A 612 19.40 -13.64 -5.72
N ILE A 613 18.16 -13.69 -5.22
CA ILE A 613 17.82 -14.43 -3.98
C ILE A 613 18.06 -15.92 -4.18
N GLY A 614 17.71 -16.46 -5.35
CA GLY A 614 17.92 -17.85 -5.74
C GLY A 614 19.38 -18.28 -5.71
N ILE A 615 20.26 -17.45 -6.27
CA ILE A 615 21.71 -17.66 -6.26
C ILE A 615 22.26 -17.66 -4.84
N ALA A 616 21.90 -16.66 -4.03
CA ALA A 616 22.35 -16.58 -2.64
C ALA A 616 21.87 -17.78 -1.81
N SER A 617 20.61 -18.18 -1.97
CA SER A 617 20.02 -19.34 -1.31
C SER A 617 20.69 -20.64 -1.76
N THR A 618 21.00 -20.77 -3.04
CA THR A 618 21.71 -21.93 -3.61
C THR A 618 23.12 -22.07 -3.04
N LEU A 619 23.88 -20.97 -2.98
CA LEU A 619 25.23 -20.97 -2.40
C LEU A 619 25.21 -21.39 -0.93
N PHE A 620 24.26 -20.85 -0.15
CA PHE A 620 24.08 -21.24 1.25
C PHE A 620 23.72 -22.73 1.38
N SER A 621 22.74 -23.20 0.61
CA SER A 621 22.31 -24.59 0.58
C SER A 621 23.44 -25.55 0.21
N ALA A 622 24.18 -25.29 -0.87
CA ALA A 622 25.27 -26.16 -1.31
C ALA A 622 26.48 -26.13 -0.37
N LEU A 623 26.96 -24.94 0.02
CA LEU A 623 28.22 -24.81 0.75
C LEU A 623 28.07 -25.03 2.26
N VAL A 624 26.89 -24.80 2.83
CA VAL A 624 26.64 -24.94 4.27
C VAL A 624 25.82 -26.19 4.57
N ILE A 625 24.65 -26.35 3.94
CA ILE A 625 23.72 -27.46 4.26
C ILE A 625 24.23 -28.78 3.70
N SER A 626 24.49 -28.88 2.39
CA SER A 626 24.99 -30.12 1.79
C SER A 626 26.30 -30.53 2.45
N ARG A 627 27.25 -29.60 2.65
CA ARG A 627 28.52 -29.89 3.33
C ARG A 627 28.32 -30.46 4.73
N LEU A 628 27.45 -29.87 5.54
CA LEU A 628 27.16 -30.39 6.88
C LEU A 628 26.60 -31.81 6.83
N ILE A 629 25.67 -32.09 5.92
CA ILE A 629 25.06 -33.41 5.79
C ILE A 629 26.13 -34.45 5.42
N PHE A 630 27.00 -34.14 4.45
CA PHE A 630 28.10 -35.03 4.06
C PHE A 630 29.11 -35.25 5.20
N ASP A 631 29.54 -34.17 5.87
CA ASP A 631 30.47 -34.25 7.00
C ASP A 631 29.89 -35.10 8.14
N TYR A 632 28.60 -34.93 8.45
CA TYR A 632 27.89 -35.67 9.48
C TYR A 632 27.77 -37.16 9.13
N LEU A 633 27.33 -37.49 7.91
CA LEU A 633 27.20 -38.87 7.45
C LEU A 633 28.56 -39.59 7.39
N ALA A 634 29.60 -38.91 6.93
CA ALA A 634 30.96 -39.44 6.94
C ALA A 634 31.48 -39.69 8.37
N SER A 635 31.16 -38.81 9.32
CA SER A 635 31.54 -38.99 10.73
C SER A 635 30.87 -40.19 11.41
N LYS A 636 29.67 -40.59 10.95
CA LYS A 636 28.95 -41.77 11.41
C LYS A 636 29.38 -43.08 10.73
N GLY A 637 30.34 -43.03 9.81
CA GLY A 637 30.79 -44.21 9.06
C GLY A 637 29.77 -44.72 8.05
N ALA A 638 28.82 -43.89 7.63
CA ALA A 638 27.87 -44.26 6.58
C ALA A 638 28.62 -44.48 5.25
N LYS A 639 28.33 -45.58 4.56
CA LYS A 639 28.81 -45.80 3.19
C LYS A 639 28.00 -44.92 2.24
N ILE A 640 28.44 -43.68 2.04
CA ILE A 640 27.80 -42.74 1.13
C ILE A 640 28.16 -43.15 -0.30
N SER A 641 27.16 -43.56 -1.07
CA SER A 641 27.32 -43.73 -2.51
C SER A 641 27.30 -42.36 -3.18
N ILE A 642 28.43 -41.95 -3.77
CA ILE A 642 28.53 -40.74 -4.61
C ILE A 642 28.14 -41.06 -6.07
N GLY A 643 27.55 -42.24 -6.26
CA GLY A 643 26.95 -42.78 -7.48
C GLY A 643 27.84 -43.77 -8.18
#